data_AF-A0A2N2IHQ8-F1
#
_entry.id   AF-A0A2N2IHQ8-F1
#
_cell.length_a   1.000
_cell.length_b   1.000
_cell.length_c   1.000
_cell.angle_alpha   90.00
_cell.angle_beta   90.00
_cell.angle_gamma   90.00
#
_symmetry.space_group_name_H-M   'P 1'
#
loop_
_entity.id
_entity.type
_entity.pdbx_description
1 polymer ?
#
loop_
_entity_poly.entity_id
_entity_poly.type
_entity_poly.pdbx_seq_one_letter_code
_entity_poly.pdbx_strand_id
1 'polypeptide(L)'
;LEQLRLLLKHTRRGPAAFALCMEMATLLEDQLRRPVEAVQAYREAAGHDPEHPAPPLEIPRILLSLGEHRKAAEQLLELASQVSNPYARARLLVQAAEVFDDRLDDLDAAMIALTQAQALVPSDAAVFERLVRVQERRGKPAELIPLLDKRIAASAGAAKLALQIQLADLLSRERDHAKAATVLREIVDADSRNMPALRMYEQALRRLERWEDLAGLLHHEASVFADPAARLGALFEAHYHEDSGTTGASDKALATLDQIRAISPQDPFVHEAIIRSVGLSGRGPSARQLAQALAQMASAHEPDSFLSAVLHLGAAWRLEAIGEEEDATATREALGHYRACLSHWPHSLTAARGLLRIGQTLGDKASEVEAHAALGRIESEARTRAAHNAAAAEALADTGEPLGRAFELFGKALQDDPDCQPAARGVVALLDRGADPGHVADTLRVALDGAREKDQVVLIGAALGRLARDVLRDPNGAVEAFRKVRDRAPGHVPSLLELAEACVALRLWYEAGEVAQSVLGISNDHADHLQALVILAEAHAHVQAKWTDARREATDAELAAESLDHEPRRAIISRLARVYEALGDKPEQDRLLCLQAALAGPDATPLRELAARYDTTAVEGCIAYVQQLNRVIAMGEVLGLPPQPSWLVELGRLEALRLSRPREGLAKLREAVALDPSRVETALALTDALATLGAHEEAATGLRASLGSIDPSTLTSEKVAKLMAMMQRELTALGRRPQALVAEEILAFLGYGSPERLRAFRTRPLADSI
;
A
#
# COMPACT_ATOMS: atom_id res chain seq x y z
N LEU A 1 95.16 15.41 74.09
CA LEU A 1 94.01 15.98 74.82
C LEU A 1 94.42 16.72 76.10
N GLU A 2 95.11 16.08 77.06
CA GLU A 2 95.49 16.75 78.32
C GLU A 2 96.38 17.99 78.12
N GLN A 3 97.34 17.91 77.18
CA GLN A 3 98.16 19.07 76.80
C GLN A 3 97.34 20.22 76.23
N LEU A 4 96.38 19.94 75.35
CA LEU A 4 95.47 20.97 74.80
C LEU A 4 94.58 21.59 75.89
N ARG A 5 94.04 20.80 76.83
CA ARG A 5 93.29 21.31 78.00
C ARG A 5 94.17 22.17 78.91
N LEU A 6 95.43 21.80 79.10
CA LEU A 6 96.39 22.58 79.89
C LEU A 6 96.71 23.91 79.22
N LEU A 7 96.93 23.90 77.90
CA LEU A 7 97.12 25.12 77.10
C LEU A 7 95.90 26.04 77.15
N LEU A 8 94.69 25.49 77.03
CA LEU A 8 93.44 26.23 77.16
C LEU A 8 93.30 26.94 78.52
N LYS A 9 93.65 26.26 79.63
CA LYS A 9 93.62 26.88 80.97
C LYS A 9 94.50 28.12 81.09
N HIS A 10 95.59 28.19 80.32
CA HIS A 10 96.52 29.32 80.33
C HIS A 10 96.15 30.40 79.31
N THR A 11 95.30 30.10 78.32
CA THR A 11 94.80 31.07 77.33
C THR A 11 93.43 31.61 77.77
N ARG A 12 93.43 32.81 78.36
CA ARG A 12 92.25 33.31 79.09
C ARG A 12 91.08 33.84 78.23
N ARG A 13 91.24 34.02 76.89
CA ARG A 13 90.19 34.30 75.86
C ARG A 13 90.83 34.73 74.53
N GLY A 14 90.12 34.62 73.40
CA GLY A 14 90.52 35.16 72.09
C GLY A 14 90.73 34.08 71.00
N PRO A 15 91.22 34.46 69.79
CA PRO A 15 91.32 33.55 68.63
C PRO A 15 92.23 32.34 68.86
N ALA A 16 93.24 32.46 69.72
CA ALA A 16 94.08 31.33 70.12
C ALA A 16 93.32 30.29 70.97
N ALA A 17 92.42 30.73 71.85
CA ALA A 17 91.56 29.83 72.62
C ALA A 17 90.53 29.16 71.70
N PHE A 18 90.01 29.87 70.70
CA PHE A 18 89.14 29.31 69.68
C PHE A 18 89.81 28.19 68.88
N ALA A 19 91.01 28.44 68.33
CA ALA A 19 91.75 27.44 67.56
C ALA A 19 92.07 26.19 68.38
N LEU A 20 92.46 26.35 69.65
CA LEU A 20 92.68 25.24 70.57
C LEU A 20 91.40 24.44 70.85
N CYS A 21 90.26 25.11 71.08
CA CYS A 21 88.98 24.41 71.24
C CYS A 21 88.56 23.67 69.97
N MET A 22 88.81 24.23 68.77
CA MET A 22 88.51 23.58 67.49
C MET A 22 89.38 22.35 67.25
N GLU A 23 90.69 22.42 67.49
CA GLU A 23 91.59 21.26 67.42
C GLU A 23 91.26 20.20 68.46
N MET A 24 90.87 20.63 69.67
CA MET A 24 90.37 19.70 70.69
C MET A 24 89.10 19.00 70.22
N ALA A 25 88.17 19.74 69.62
CA ALA A 25 86.90 19.20 69.18
C ALA A 25 87.06 18.20 68.02
N THR A 26 87.89 18.50 67.01
CA THR A 26 88.21 17.57 65.91
C THR A 26 88.96 16.33 66.40
N LEU A 27 89.92 16.49 67.31
CA LEU A 27 90.63 15.35 67.94
C LEU A 27 89.67 14.46 68.74
N LEU A 28 88.75 15.08 69.49
CA LEU A 28 87.75 14.38 70.29
C LEU A 28 86.76 13.60 69.41
N GLU A 29 86.38 14.16 68.26
CA GLU A 29 85.49 13.52 67.30
C GLU A 29 86.20 12.40 66.51
N ASP A 30 87.26 12.73 65.78
CA ASP A 30 87.86 11.87 64.75
C ASP A 30 88.71 10.75 65.36
N GLN A 31 89.60 11.11 66.29
CA GLN A 31 90.61 10.18 66.81
C GLN A 31 90.16 9.49 68.09
N LEU A 32 89.50 10.23 68.99
CA LEU A 32 89.13 9.72 70.31
C LEU A 32 87.72 9.14 70.37
N ARG A 33 86.89 9.33 69.32
CA ARG A 33 85.51 8.85 69.24
C ARG A 33 84.69 9.21 70.50
N ARG A 34 84.90 10.42 71.04
CA ARG A 34 84.19 10.99 72.20
C ARG A 34 83.30 12.16 71.77
N PRO A 35 82.22 11.90 71.03
CA PRO A 35 81.39 12.93 70.39
C PRO A 35 80.69 13.88 71.36
N VAL A 36 80.33 13.43 72.58
CA VAL A 36 79.71 14.31 73.59
C VAL A 36 80.67 15.39 74.09
N GLU A 37 81.94 15.03 74.29
CA GLU A 37 82.99 15.97 74.67
C GLU A 37 83.42 16.84 73.49
N ALA A 38 83.35 16.32 72.26
CA ALA A 38 83.55 17.14 71.06
C ALA A 38 82.49 18.25 70.97
N VAL A 39 81.21 17.94 71.23
CA VAL A 39 80.14 18.97 71.26
C VAL A 39 80.40 20.02 72.34
N GLN A 40 80.88 19.63 73.53
CA GLN A 40 81.25 20.59 74.58
C GLN A 40 82.43 21.48 74.14
N ALA A 41 83.45 20.90 73.53
CA ALA A 41 84.59 21.65 72.99
C ALA A 41 84.17 22.61 71.86
N TYR A 42 83.25 22.19 70.98
CA TYR A 42 82.67 23.09 69.97
C TYR A 42 81.81 24.19 70.58
N ARG A 43 81.07 23.94 71.67
CA ARG A 43 80.35 25.00 72.41
C ARG A 43 81.29 25.98 73.11
N GLU A 44 82.37 25.48 73.69
CA GLU A 44 83.43 26.32 74.27
C GLU A 44 84.12 27.14 73.17
N ALA A 45 84.35 26.57 71.99
CA ALA A 45 84.84 27.32 70.82
C ALA A 45 83.86 28.44 70.42
N ALA A 46 82.57 28.15 70.31
CA ALA A 46 81.54 29.14 69.99
C ALA A 46 81.45 30.27 71.04
N GLY A 47 81.75 29.99 72.31
CA GLY A 47 81.81 31.01 73.36
C GLY A 47 83.02 31.96 73.24
N HIS A 48 84.07 31.58 72.52
CA HIS A 48 85.26 32.39 72.30
C HIS A 48 85.19 33.21 71.00
N ASP A 49 84.61 32.65 69.94
CA ASP A 49 84.33 33.35 68.70
C ASP A 49 82.90 33.04 68.23
N PRO A 50 81.91 33.86 68.66
CA PRO A 50 80.52 33.67 68.28
C PRO A 50 80.23 33.91 66.80
N GLU A 51 81.10 34.62 66.07
CA GLU A 51 80.89 34.95 64.64
C GLU A 51 81.42 33.86 63.69
N HIS A 52 82.23 32.92 64.19
CA HIS A 52 82.82 31.87 63.37
C HIS A 52 81.78 30.81 62.94
N PRO A 53 81.62 30.50 61.64
CA PRO A 53 80.54 29.62 61.15
C PRO A 53 80.74 28.12 61.39
N ALA A 54 81.89 27.69 61.92
CA ALA A 54 82.27 26.27 61.93
C ALA A 54 81.71 25.51 63.15
N PRO A 55 81.97 25.92 64.41
CA PRO A 55 81.36 25.27 65.58
C PRO A 55 79.83 25.12 65.50
N PRO A 56 79.05 26.15 65.09
CA PRO A 56 77.61 26.03 65.02
C PRO A 56 77.12 25.02 63.95
N LEU A 57 77.84 24.83 62.84
CA LEU A 57 77.45 23.84 61.82
C LEU A 57 77.85 22.40 62.20
N GLU A 58 78.97 22.24 62.91
CA GLU A 58 79.47 20.91 63.32
C GLU A 58 78.67 20.32 64.49
N ILE A 59 78.16 21.16 65.41
CA ILE A 59 77.38 20.70 66.58
C ILE A 59 76.12 19.89 66.16
N PRO A 60 75.22 20.38 65.29
CA PRO A 60 74.08 19.60 64.81
C PRO A 60 74.49 18.30 64.12
N ARG A 61 75.56 18.30 63.32
CA ARG A 61 76.05 17.09 62.63
C ARG A 61 76.45 16.00 63.62
N ILE A 62 77.16 16.36 64.69
CA ILE A 62 77.57 15.42 65.75
C ILE A 62 76.37 14.99 66.61
N LEU A 63 75.45 15.90 66.90
CA LEU A 63 74.22 15.56 67.63
C LEU A 63 73.35 14.56 66.84
N LEU A 64 73.30 14.69 65.51
CA LEU A 64 72.60 13.73 64.65
C LEU A 64 73.27 12.35 64.65
N SER A 65 74.61 12.28 64.65
CA SER A 65 75.32 10.98 64.73
C SER A 65 75.17 10.31 66.10
N LEU A 66 74.92 11.09 67.15
CA LEU A 66 74.63 10.63 68.50
C LEU A 66 73.18 10.16 68.73
N GLY A 67 72.28 10.35 67.76
CA GLY A 67 70.84 10.09 67.92
C GLY A 67 70.09 11.16 68.71
N GLU A 68 70.74 12.27 69.07
CA GLU A 68 70.17 13.40 69.83
C GLU A 68 69.44 14.37 68.88
N HIS A 69 68.48 13.83 68.12
CA HIS A 69 67.82 14.52 67.01
C HIS A 69 67.10 15.81 67.41
N ARG A 70 66.44 15.83 68.58
CA ARG A 70 65.72 17.02 69.08
C ARG A 70 66.67 18.18 69.37
N LYS A 71 67.78 17.91 70.05
CA LYS A 71 68.80 18.92 70.35
C LYS A 71 69.48 19.42 69.07
N ALA A 72 69.68 18.55 68.08
CA ALA A 72 70.21 18.96 66.78
C ALA A 72 69.28 19.93 66.06
N ALA A 73 67.97 19.64 66.04
CA ALA A 73 66.97 20.50 65.41
C ALA A 73 66.82 21.85 66.13
N GLU A 74 66.78 21.85 67.47
CA GLU A 74 66.75 23.09 68.29
C GLU A 74 67.99 23.96 68.03
N GLN A 75 69.17 23.36 67.93
CA GLN A 75 70.40 24.08 67.58
C GLN A 75 70.31 24.68 66.17
N LEU A 76 69.81 23.95 65.18
CA LEU A 76 69.64 24.47 63.81
C LEU A 76 68.66 25.65 63.77
N LEU A 77 67.57 25.61 64.54
CA LEU A 77 66.63 26.73 64.67
C LEU A 77 67.27 27.96 65.33
N GLU A 78 68.05 27.75 66.39
CA GLU A 78 68.79 28.83 67.07
C GLU A 78 69.76 29.51 66.09
N LEU A 79 70.49 28.72 65.29
CA LEU A 79 71.40 29.25 64.28
C LEU A 79 70.67 29.99 63.17
N ALA A 80 69.54 29.46 62.71
CA ALA A 80 68.70 30.15 61.74
C ALA A 80 68.25 31.52 62.27
N SER A 81 68.02 31.68 63.58
CA SER A 81 67.62 32.98 64.15
C SER A 81 68.72 34.04 64.15
N GLN A 82 69.99 33.62 64.14
CA GLN A 82 71.17 34.50 64.20
C GLN A 82 71.66 34.89 62.80
N VAL A 83 71.34 34.10 61.77
CA VAL A 83 71.74 34.37 60.39
C VAL A 83 70.86 35.45 59.76
N SER A 84 71.50 36.54 59.31
CA SER A 84 70.81 37.66 58.65
C SER A 84 70.50 37.40 57.17
N ASN A 85 71.31 36.59 56.47
CA ASN A 85 71.10 36.29 55.05
C ASN A 85 69.86 35.39 54.86
N PRO A 86 68.82 35.82 54.13
CA PRO A 86 67.58 35.06 53.94
C PRO A 86 67.76 33.65 53.36
N TYR A 87 68.68 33.47 52.39
CA TYR A 87 68.92 32.17 51.77
C TYR A 87 69.64 31.20 52.70
N ALA A 88 70.67 31.68 53.40
CA ALA A 88 71.39 30.86 54.37
C ALA A 88 70.49 30.48 55.56
N ARG A 89 69.65 31.42 56.02
CA ARG A 89 68.63 31.17 57.04
C ARG A 89 67.59 30.15 56.60
N ALA A 90 67.07 30.26 55.37
CA ALA A 90 66.13 29.30 54.82
C ALA A 90 66.74 27.89 54.71
N ARG A 91 68.01 27.76 54.31
CA ARG A 91 68.71 26.45 54.29
C ARG A 91 68.81 25.81 55.66
N LEU A 92 69.12 26.57 56.71
CA LEU A 92 69.17 26.06 58.09
C LEU A 92 67.79 25.65 58.59
N LEU A 93 66.74 26.42 58.27
CA LEU A 93 65.36 26.06 58.59
C LEU A 93 64.90 24.78 57.86
N VAL A 94 65.31 24.59 56.60
CA VAL A 94 65.05 23.35 55.86
C VAL A 94 65.76 22.16 56.50
N GLN A 95 67.03 22.32 56.89
CA GLN A 95 67.75 21.25 57.60
C GLN A 95 67.11 20.92 58.95
N ALA A 96 66.66 21.92 59.71
CA ALA A 96 65.91 21.69 60.94
C ALA A 96 64.60 20.92 60.65
N ALA A 97 63.88 21.32 59.60
CA ALA A 97 62.65 20.66 59.19
C ALA A 97 62.86 19.21 58.74
N GLU A 98 63.94 18.90 58.02
CA GLU A 98 64.30 17.52 57.65
C GLU A 98 64.56 16.65 58.89
N VAL A 99 65.19 17.20 59.92
CA VAL A 99 65.38 16.49 61.19
C VAL A 99 64.05 16.27 61.90
N PHE A 100 63.17 17.28 61.94
CA PHE A 100 61.83 17.14 62.49
C PHE A 100 60.97 16.12 61.74
N ASP A 101 61.01 16.11 60.40
CA ASP A 101 60.22 15.25 59.53
C ASP A 101 60.74 13.80 59.46
N ASP A 102 62.04 13.60 59.20
CA ASP A 102 62.61 12.26 58.94
C ASP A 102 63.03 11.52 60.22
N ARG A 103 63.42 12.24 61.29
CA ARG A 103 64.01 11.62 62.50
C ARG A 103 63.13 11.70 63.74
N LEU A 104 62.31 12.75 63.86
CA LEU A 104 61.48 12.98 65.05
C LEU A 104 59.99 12.70 64.80
N ASP A 105 59.56 12.60 63.53
CA ASP A 105 58.15 12.53 63.12
C ASP A 105 57.30 13.68 63.71
N ASP A 106 57.95 14.80 64.04
CA ASP A 106 57.31 16.02 64.56
C ASP A 106 56.94 16.92 63.38
N LEU A 107 55.86 16.53 62.73
CA LEU A 107 55.40 17.19 61.51
C LEU A 107 54.95 18.63 61.75
N ASP A 108 54.48 18.98 62.96
CA ASP A 108 54.07 20.35 63.29
C ASP A 108 55.30 21.28 63.39
N ALA A 109 56.37 20.84 64.04
CA ALA A 109 57.63 21.58 64.09
C ALA A 109 58.27 21.71 62.69
N ALA A 110 58.23 20.65 61.89
CA ALA A 110 58.70 20.67 60.50
C ALA A 110 57.91 21.69 59.66
N MET A 111 56.58 21.73 59.78
CA MET A 111 55.73 22.69 59.07
C MET A 111 56.02 24.15 59.45
N ILE A 112 56.23 24.44 60.72
CA ILE A 112 56.56 25.80 61.19
C ILE A 112 57.89 26.24 60.57
N ALA A 113 58.91 25.38 60.61
CA ALA A 113 60.22 25.67 60.04
C ALA A 113 60.18 25.85 58.51
N LEU A 114 59.45 24.99 57.78
CA LEU A 114 59.29 25.10 56.33
C LEU A 114 58.47 26.32 55.91
N THR A 115 57.44 26.69 56.67
CA THR A 115 56.64 27.89 56.40
C THR A 115 57.48 29.17 56.59
N GLN A 116 58.33 29.19 57.62
CA GLN A 116 59.30 30.27 57.81
C GLN A 116 60.34 30.30 56.67
N ALA A 117 60.84 29.15 56.23
CA ALA A 117 61.76 29.06 55.09
C ALA A 117 61.11 29.56 53.79
N GLN A 118 59.86 29.18 53.52
CA GLN A 118 59.10 29.63 52.34
C GLN A 118 58.82 31.14 52.39
N ALA A 119 58.58 31.71 53.56
CA ALA A 119 58.39 33.17 53.69
C ALA A 119 59.67 33.95 53.34
N LEU A 120 60.85 33.38 53.59
CA LEU A 120 62.15 33.97 53.27
C LEU A 120 62.53 33.78 51.80
N VAL A 121 62.20 32.63 51.21
CA VAL A 121 62.49 32.33 49.80
C VAL A 121 61.22 31.81 49.09
N PRO A 122 60.26 32.70 48.74
CA PRO A 122 58.95 32.29 48.21
C PRO A 122 59.00 31.56 46.86
N SER A 123 60.08 31.75 46.08
CA SER A 123 60.25 31.20 44.74
C SER A 123 60.97 29.85 44.70
N ASP A 124 61.54 29.38 45.81
CA ASP A 124 62.32 28.14 45.86
C ASP A 124 61.41 26.90 45.78
N ALA A 125 61.52 26.16 44.68
CA ALA A 125 60.74 24.95 44.43
C ALA A 125 61.09 23.83 45.42
N ALA A 126 62.35 23.70 45.84
CA ALA A 126 62.79 22.63 46.72
C ALA A 126 62.29 22.81 48.17
N VAL A 127 62.03 24.05 48.59
CA VAL A 127 61.37 24.34 49.88
C VAL A 127 59.89 24.02 49.78
N PHE A 128 59.24 24.38 48.66
CA PHE A 128 57.83 24.10 48.44
C PHE A 128 57.52 22.61 48.37
N GLU A 129 58.30 21.82 47.64
CA GLU A 129 58.13 20.35 47.55
C GLU A 129 58.24 19.67 48.92
N ARG A 130 59.18 20.10 49.75
CA ARG A 130 59.29 19.62 51.14
C ARG A 130 58.07 20.01 51.97
N LEU A 131 57.57 21.23 51.82
CA LEU A 131 56.37 21.69 52.52
C LEU A 131 55.14 20.87 52.11
N VAL A 132 54.96 20.60 50.81
CA VAL A 132 53.91 19.72 50.28
C VAL A 132 54.02 18.33 50.92
N ARG A 133 55.21 17.72 50.90
CA ARG A 133 55.47 16.38 51.49
C ARG A 133 55.10 16.32 52.97
N VAL A 134 55.53 17.30 53.77
CA VAL A 134 55.22 17.32 55.21
C VAL A 134 53.71 17.52 55.44
N GLN A 135 53.07 18.39 54.66
CA GLN A 135 51.62 18.63 54.78
C GLN A 135 50.79 17.39 54.39
N GLU A 136 51.22 16.63 53.37
CA GLU A 136 50.62 15.34 53.02
C GLU A 136 50.77 14.31 54.14
N ARG A 137 51.96 14.20 54.76
CA ARG A 137 52.20 13.31 55.91
C ARG A 137 51.36 13.66 57.14
N ARG A 138 51.00 14.94 57.33
CA ARG A 138 50.11 15.39 58.42
C ARG A 138 48.66 14.91 58.26
N GLY A 139 48.30 14.35 57.10
CA GLY A 139 46.94 13.89 56.84
C GLY A 139 45.91 15.01 56.76
N LYS A 140 46.35 16.25 56.46
CA LYS A 140 45.49 17.44 56.31
C LYS A 140 45.53 18.00 54.87
N PRO A 141 45.00 17.25 53.89
CA PRO A 141 45.02 17.62 52.47
C PRO A 141 44.24 18.90 52.15
N ALA A 142 43.17 19.22 52.91
CA ALA A 142 42.39 20.44 52.70
C ALA A 142 43.20 21.75 52.90
N GLU A 143 44.21 21.74 53.79
CA GLU A 143 45.10 22.89 54.04
C GLU A 143 46.16 23.06 52.92
N LEU A 144 46.37 22.04 52.09
CA LEU A 144 47.32 22.08 50.96
C LEU A 144 46.75 22.79 49.73
N ILE A 145 45.44 22.75 49.54
CA ILE A 145 44.71 23.44 48.44
C ILE A 145 45.07 24.93 48.34
N PRO A 146 44.91 25.77 49.38
CA PRO A 146 45.22 27.20 49.29
C PRO A 146 46.72 27.48 49.08
N LEU A 147 47.60 26.57 49.53
CA LEU A 147 49.05 26.68 49.30
C LEU A 147 49.39 26.43 47.83
N LEU A 148 48.77 25.42 47.21
CA LEU A 148 48.88 25.14 45.78
C LEU A 148 48.29 26.28 44.94
N ASP A 149 47.09 26.78 45.25
CA ASP A 149 46.45 27.90 44.54
C ASP A 149 47.36 29.14 44.51
N LYS A 150 47.92 29.52 45.66
CA LYS A 150 48.83 30.66 45.77
C LYS A 150 50.09 30.45 44.92
N ARG A 151 50.62 29.22 44.86
CA ARG A 151 51.80 28.88 44.06
C ARG A 151 51.49 28.85 42.56
N ILE A 152 50.32 28.34 42.16
CA ILE A 152 49.83 28.33 40.78
C ILE A 152 49.69 29.76 40.27
N ALA A 153 49.12 30.67 41.07
CA ALA A 153 48.98 32.08 40.71
C ALA A 153 50.34 32.79 40.47
N ALA A 154 51.40 32.33 41.14
CA ALA A 154 52.76 32.84 41.01
C ALA A 154 53.63 32.08 39.99
N SER A 155 53.05 31.12 39.25
CA SER A 155 53.78 30.24 38.32
C SER A 155 53.29 30.41 36.88
N ALA A 156 54.12 30.04 35.90
CA ALA A 156 53.79 30.11 34.48
C ALA A 156 54.33 28.88 33.71
N GLY A 157 53.78 28.65 32.52
CA GLY A 157 54.20 27.57 31.61
C GLY A 157 54.08 26.17 32.22
N ALA A 158 55.07 25.31 31.95
CA ALA A 158 55.07 23.91 32.41
C ALA A 158 55.00 23.74 33.94
N ALA A 159 55.59 24.66 34.70
CA ALA A 159 55.53 24.64 36.16
C ALA A 159 54.11 24.90 36.69
N LYS A 160 53.36 25.81 36.05
CA LYS A 160 51.95 26.06 36.39
C LYS A 160 51.10 24.82 36.09
N LEU A 161 51.30 24.20 34.93
CA LEU A 161 50.57 23.01 34.51
C LEU A 161 50.79 21.84 35.48
N ALA A 162 52.03 21.56 35.88
CA ALA A 162 52.34 20.50 36.83
C ALA A 162 51.63 20.70 38.18
N LEU A 163 51.60 21.94 38.68
CA LEU A 163 50.90 22.29 39.93
C LEU A 163 49.37 22.20 39.79
N GLN A 164 48.81 22.59 38.64
CA GLN A 164 47.37 22.46 38.39
C GLN A 164 46.93 20.99 38.32
N ILE A 165 47.75 20.10 37.74
CA ILE A 165 47.50 18.65 37.75
C ILE A 165 47.55 18.08 39.18
N GLN A 166 48.56 18.47 39.97
CA GLN A 166 48.65 18.09 41.38
C GLN A 166 47.44 18.56 42.20
N LEU A 167 47.01 19.81 41.98
CA LEU A 167 45.81 20.36 42.61
C LEU A 167 44.54 19.60 42.20
N ALA A 168 44.37 19.29 40.92
CA ALA A 168 43.21 18.55 40.43
C ALA A 168 43.14 17.12 40.99
N ASP A 169 44.29 16.44 41.14
CA ASP A 169 44.38 15.11 41.75
C ASP A 169 44.03 15.18 43.24
N LEU A 170 44.57 16.16 43.97
CA LEU A 170 44.24 16.41 45.38
C LEU A 170 42.74 16.69 45.57
N LEU A 171 42.16 17.60 44.80
CA LEU A 171 40.73 17.92 44.85
C LEU A 171 39.87 16.69 44.54
N SER A 172 40.32 15.83 43.62
CA SER A 172 39.62 14.58 43.29
C SER A 172 39.66 13.57 44.44
N ARG A 173 40.79 13.45 45.15
CA ARG A 173 40.93 12.60 46.36
C ARG A 173 40.05 13.08 47.51
N GLU A 174 39.95 14.41 47.67
CA GLU A 174 39.08 15.06 48.67
C GLU A 174 37.60 15.08 48.29
N ARG A 175 37.22 14.48 47.15
CA ARG A 175 35.84 14.45 46.62
C ARG A 175 35.24 15.81 46.27
N ASP A 176 36.06 16.86 46.15
CA ASP A 176 35.64 18.17 45.61
C ASP A 176 35.73 18.15 44.09
N HIS A 177 34.92 17.28 43.47
CA HIS A 177 34.92 17.06 42.03
C HIS A 177 34.52 18.32 41.24
N ALA A 178 33.73 19.23 41.85
CA ALA A 178 33.30 20.47 41.22
C ALA A 178 34.47 21.42 40.98
N LYS A 179 35.32 21.64 41.98
CA LYS A 179 36.53 22.46 41.80
C LYS A 179 37.57 21.76 40.94
N ALA A 180 37.73 20.44 41.08
CA ALA A 180 38.61 19.66 40.22
C ALA A 180 38.23 19.86 38.75
N ALA A 181 36.93 19.77 38.41
CA ALA A 181 36.41 19.97 37.07
C ALA A 181 36.73 21.38 36.51
N THR A 182 36.66 22.44 37.33
CA THR A 182 37.04 23.80 36.90
C THR A 182 38.53 23.89 36.58
N VAL A 183 39.41 23.39 37.46
CA VAL A 183 40.87 23.41 37.24
C VAL A 183 41.25 22.58 36.01
N LEU A 184 40.62 21.42 35.83
CA LEU A 184 40.86 20.53 34.70
C LEU A 184 40.37 21.13 33.38
N ARG A 185 39.26 21.86 33.38
CA ARG A 185 38.80 22.63 32.22
C ARG A 185 39.83 23.67 31.78
N GLU A 186 40.39 24.43 32.72
CA GLU A 186 41.45 25.42 32.40
C GLU A 186 42.68 24.75 31.77
N ILE A 187 43.04 23.54 32.22
CA ILE A 187 44.14 22.78 31.63
C ILE A 187 43.80 22.37 30.19
N VAL A 188 42.59 21.84 29.96
CA VAL A 188 42.15 21.37 28.64
C VAL A 188 42.00 22.53 27.65
N ASP A 189 41.49 23.68 28.09
CA ASP A 189 41.37 24.89 27.27
C ASP A 189 42.76 25.44 26.86
N ALA A 190 43.78 25.27 27.72
CA ALA A 190 45.15 25.69 27.44
C ALA A 190 45.94 24.69 26.58
N ASP A 191 45.73 23.38 26.80
CA ASP A 191 46.34 22.29 26.03
C ASP A 191 45.30 21.20 25.76
N SER A 192 44.70 21.28 24.57
CA SER A 192 43.67 20.36 24.09
C SER A 192 44.15 18.92 23.92
N ARG A 193 45.47 18.66 23.93
CA ARG A 193 46.05 17.31 23.75
C ARG A 193 46.52 16.69 25.05
N ASN A 194 46.27 17.30 26.19
CA ASN A 194 46.68 16.79 27.49
C ASN A 194 45.80 15.60 27.93
N MET A 195 46.17 14.39 27.50
CA MET A 195 45.43 13.15 27.78
C MET A 195 45.20 12.87 29.28
N PRO A 196 46.18 13.05 30.19
CA PRO A 196 45.93 12.92 31.63
C PRO A 196 44.83 13.87 32.15
N ALA A 197 44.86 15.14 31.73
CA ALA A 197 43.86 16.12 32.16
C ALA A 197 42.47 15.81 31.59
N LEU A 198 42.37 15.41 30.32
CA LEU A 198 41.12 14.97 29.69
C LEU A 198 40.47 13.81 30.47
N ARG A 199 41.24 12.76 30.78
CA ARG A 199 40.74 11.61 31.57
C ARG A 199 40.28 11.98 32.97
N MET A 200 41.04 12.84 33.66
CA MET A 200 40.64 13.32 34.98
C MET A 200 39.38 14.18 34.90
N TYR A 201 39.24 15.00 33.86
CA TYR A 201 38.09 15.87 33.65
C TYR A 201 36.83 15.05 33.38
N GLU A 202 36.93 14.06 32.48
CA GLU A 202 35.88 13.09 32.18
C GLU A 202 35.40 12.38 33.47
N GLN A 203 36.35 11.88 34.28
CA GLN A 203 36.02 11.20 35.54
C GLN A 203 35.34 12.14 36.55
N ALA A 204 35.75 13.42 36.59
CA ALA A 204 35.12 14.41 37.44
C ALA A 204 33.69 14.75 36.98
N LEU A 205 33.48 14.93 35.67
CA LEU A 205 32.16 15.21 35.09
C LEU A 205 31.17 14.07 35.31
N ARG A 206 31.61 12.81 35.16
CA ARG A 206 30.79 11.63 35.45
C ARG A 206 30.34 11.57 36.92
N ARG A 207 31.25 11.87 37.86
CA ARG A 207 30.91 11.90 39.31
C ARG A 207 29.96 13.04 39.68
N LEU A 208 30.00 14.13 38.93
CA LEU A 208 29.10 15.28 39.09
C LEU A 208 27.78 15.13 38.32
N GLU A 209 27.62 14.06 37.54
CA GLU A 209 26.47 13.84 36.65
C GLU A 209 26.22 15.00 35.68
N ARG A 210 27.30 15.69 35.27
CA ARG A 210 27.25 16.81 34.30
C ARG A 210 27.32 16.29 32.87
N TRP A 211 26.26 15.62 32.43
CA TRP A 211 26.22 14.89 31.15
C TRP A 211 26.37 15.79 29.91
N GLU A 212 25.86 17.03 29.95
CA GLU A 212 26.02 17.97 28.83
C GLU A 212 27.48 18.43 28.65
N ASP A 213 28.16 18.77 29.75
CA ASP A 213 29.58 19.12 29.71
C ASP A 213 30.43 17.92 29.30
N LEU A 214 30.04 16.70 29.69
CA LEU A 214 30.71 15.46 29.29
C LEU A 214 30.56 15.20 27.79
N ALA A 215 29.36 15.37 27.22
CA ALA A 215 29.16 15.28 25.77
C ALA A 215 30.04 16.30 25.02
N GLY A 216 30.10 17.55 25.51
CA GLY A 216 31.00 18.57 24.95
C GLY A 216 32.49 18.18 25.00
N LEU A 217 32.93 17.55 26.10
CA LEU A 217 34.29 17.03 26.23
C LEU A 217 34.55 15.88 25.24
N LEU A 218 33.61 14.94 25.09
CA LEU A 218 33.73 13.81 24.16
C LEU A 218 33.79 14.26 22.70
N HIS A 219 33.03 15.29 22.32
CA HIS A 219 33.17 15.96 21.01
C HIS A 219 34.57 16.54 20.80
N HIS A 220 35.10 17.20 21.83
CA HIS A 220 36.46 17.72 21.80
C HIS A 220 37.50 16.59 21.66
N GLU A 221 37.36 15.49 22.42
CA GLU A 221 38.22 14.31 22.29
C GLU A 221 38.16 13.69 20.89
N ALA A 222 36.96 13.55 20.31
CA ALA A 222 36.79 13.07 18.94
C ALA A 222 37.50 13.96 17.89
N SER A 223 37.55 15.28 18.12
CA SER A 223 38.28 16.21 17.23
C SER A 223 39.80 16.07 17.35
N VAL A 224 40.30 15.63 18.50
CA VAL A 224 41.74 15.52 18.81
C VAL A 224 42.31 14.14 18.46
N PHE A 225 41.53 13.07 18.60
CA PHE A 225 41.98 11.71 18.32
C PHE A 225 42.37 11.54 16.85
N ALA A 226 43.44 10.78 16.59
CA ALA A 226 43.90 10.52 15.22
C ALA A 226 43.24 9.27 14.61
N ASP A 227 42.96 8.26 15.44
CA ASP A 227 42.37 6.99 15.03
C ASP A 227 40.86 7.10 14.81
N PRO A 228 40.32 6.75 13.63
CA PRO A 228 38.89 6.78 13.36
C PRO A 228 38.06 5.96 14.35
N ALA A 229 38.55 4.81 14.83
CA ALA A 229 37.80 3.99 15.78
C ALA A 229 37.69 4.68 17.16
N ALA A 230 38.77 5.32 17.62
CA ALA A 230 38.72 6.15 18.84
C ALA A 230 37.77 7.35 18.70
N ARG A 231 37.74 8.01 17.52
CA ARG A 231 36.77 9.09 17.25
C ARG A 231 35.33 8.59 17.32
N LEU A 232 35.06 7.46 16.70
CA LEU A 232 33.73 6.83 16.72
C LEU A 232 33.31 6.49 18.16
N GLY A 233 34.20 5.90 18.96
CA GLY A 233 33.93 5.60 20.37
C GLY A 233 33.51 6.82 21.18
N ALA A 234 34.24 7.93 21.05
CA ALA A 234 33.92 9.18 21.74
C ALA A 234 32.59 9.79 21.26
N LEU A 235 32.34 9.79 19.95
CA LEU A 235 31.09 10.33 19.38
C LEU A 235 29.87 9.47 19.74
N PHE A 236 30.00 8.13 19.80
CA PHE A 236 28.91 7.26 20.25
C PHE A 236 28.52 7.52 21.69
N GLU A 237 29.50 7.72 22.56
CA GLU A 237 29.23 8.05 23.95
C GLU A 237 28.66 9.47 24.11
N ALA A 238 29.14 10.44 23.34
CA ALA A 238 28.56 11.78 23.29
C ALA A 238 27.07 11.72 22.89
N HIS A 239 26.77 10.96 21.83
CA HIS A 239 25.40 10.75 21.36
C HIS A 239 24.52 10.10 22.43
N TYR A 240 25.02 9.06 23.12
CA TYR A 240 24.27 8.41 24.20
C TYR A 240 23.85 9.40 25.30
N HIS A 241 24.76 10.27 25.73
CA HIS A 241 24.46 11.28 26.75
C HIS A 241 23.52 12.37 26.24
N GLU A 242 23.65 12.80 24.98
CA GLU A 242 22.75 13.77 24.35
C GLU A 242 21.33 13.22 24.10
N ASP A 243 21.19 11.93 23.76
CA ASP A 243 19.90 11.25 23.53
C ASP A 243 19.18 10.88 24.84
N SER A 244 19.93 10.63 25.92
CA SER A 244 19.37 10.25 27.24
C SER A 244 18.65 11.38 27.99
N GLY A 245 18.65 12.61 27.47
CA GLY A 245 18.00 13.78 28.08
C GLY A 245 16.46 13.71 28.06
N THR A 246 15.80 14.33 29.05
CA THR A 246 14.33 14.36 29.22
C THR A 246 13.55 15.14 28.15
N THR A 247 14.23 15.77 27.20
CA THR A 247 13.64 16.42 26.03
C THR A 247 13.99 15.59 24.81
N GLY A 248 12.98 15.04 24.14
CA GLY A 248 13.19 14.16 22.98
C GLY A 248 14.14 14.74 21.95
N ALA A 249 14.85 13.87 21.23
CA ALA A 249 15.61 14.16 20.01
C ALA A 249 16.23 15.56 19.96
N SER A 250 17.25 15.81 20.78
CA SER A 250 17.99 17.07 20.71
C SER A 250 18.61 17.23 19.32
N ASP A 251 18.45 18.39 18.67
CA ASP A 251 19.13 18.71 17.40
C ASP A 251 20.65 18.45 17.47
N LYS A 252 21.22 18.55 18.67
CA LYS A 252 22.62 18.19 18.95
C LYS A 252 22.90 16.70 18.75
N ALA A 253 22.03 15.82 19.27
CA ALA A 253 22.17 14.37 19.11
C ALA A 253 22.11 13.94 17.63
N LEU A 254 21.29 14.64 16.83
CA LEU A 254 21.23 14.44 15.38
C LEU A 254 22.49 14.93 14.66
N ALA A 255 23.00 16.10 15.02
CA ALA A 255 24.27 16.60 14.49
C ALA A 255 25.45 15.67 14.83
N THR A 256 25.44 15.04 16.02
CA THR A 256 26.44 14.03 16.41
C THR A 256 26.33 12.78 15.54
N LEU A 257 25.11 12.29 15.28
CA LEU A 257 24.89 11.16 14.37
C LEU A 257 25.38 11.44 12.95
N ASP A 258 25.26 12.68 12.46
CA ASP A 258 25.80 13.10 11.16
C ASP A 258 27.33 13.02 11.11
N GLN A 259 28.01 13.40 12.20
CA GLN A 259 29.46 13.26 12.30
C GLN A 259 29.90 11.80 12.34
N ILE A 260 29.18 10.96 13.08
CA ILE A 260 29.45 9.52 13.12
C ILE A 260 29.26 8.91 11.72
N ARG A 261 28.18 9.28 11.02
CA ARG A 261 27.90 8.87 9.64
C ARG A 261 29.00 9.28 8.67
N ALA A 262 29.59 10.47 8.82
CA ALA A 262 30.68 10.92 7.95
C ALA A 262 31.95 10.04 8.09
N ILE A 263 32.16 9.45 9.27
CA ILE A 263 33.32 8.58 9.55
C ILE A 263 33.00 7.11 9.22
N SER A 264 31.78 6.65 9.54
CA SER A 264 31.32 5.29 9.28
C SER A 264 29.94 5.28 8.61
N PRO A 265 29.87 5.47 7.28
CA PRO A 265 28.61 5.57 6.55
C PRO A 265 27.77 4.28 6.54
N GLN A 266 28.34 3.14 6.92
CA GLN A 266 27.71 1.82 6.85
C GLN A 266 27.45 1.21 8.23
N ASP A 267 27.67 1.94 9.33
CA ASP A 267 27.52 1.40 10.68
C ASP A 267 26.03 1.20 11.05
N PRO A 268 25.55 -0.04 11.27
CA PRO A 268 24.14 -0.30 11.57
C PRO A 268 23.63 0.43 12.82
N PHE A 269 24.50 0.66 13.82
CA PHE A 269 24.12 1.34 15.06
C PHE A 269 23.77 2.81 14.84
N VAL A 270 24.53 3.51 13.99
CA VAL A 270 24.27 4.93 13.65
C VAL A 270 22.88 5.09 13.08
N HIS A 271 22.48 4.15 12.23
CA HIS A 271 21.22 4.21 11.54
C HIS A 271 20.05 3.80 12.43
N GLU A 272 20.22 2.79 13.30
CA GLU A 272 19.25 2.49 14.36
C GLU A 272 19.02 3.71 15.28
N ALA A 273 20.10 4.34 15.71
CA ALA A 273 20.08 5.52 16.58
C ALA A 273 19.40 6.72 15.90
N ILE A 274 19.65 6.95 14.60
CA ILE A 274 18.92 7.92 13.77
C ILE A 274 17.42 7.61 13.70
N ILE A 275 17.05 6.34 13.49
CA ILE A 275 15.64 5.91 13.41
C ILE A 275 14.93 6.21 14.74
N ARG A 276 15.60 5.91 15.87
CA ARG A 276 15.11 6.12 17.23
C ARG A 276 15.02 7.61 17.59
N SER A 277 16.06 8.39 17.31
CA SER A 277 16.14 9.81 17.68
C SER A 277 15.13 10.63 16.89
N VAL A 278 14.95 10.40 15.59
CA VAL A 278 13.96 11.13 14.77
C VAL A 278 12.52 10.62 14.99
N GLY A 279 12.25 9.88 16.06
CA GLY A 279 10.98 9.21 16.34
C GLY A 279 9.74 10.06 16.00
N LEU A 280 8.90 9.53 15.09
CA LEU A 280 7.52 9.93 14.71
C LEU A 280 7.17 11.41 14.41
N SER A 281 8.00 12.42 14.71
CA SER A 281 7.63 13.84 14.64
C SER A 281 8.25 14.64 13.48
N GLY A 282 9.20 14.06 12.74
CA GLY A 282 9.96 14.80 11.72
C GLY A 282 9.21 14.98 10.39
N ARG A 283 8.27 15.94 10.30
CA ARG A 283 7.91 16.56 9.02
C ARG A 283 9.06 17.49 8.60
N GLY A 284 9.61 17.32 7.40
CA GLY A 284 10.63 18.23 6.85
C GLY A 284 11.70 17.59 5.94
N PRO A 285 12.63 18.41 5.40
CA PRO A 285 13.66 17.97 4.43
C PRO A 285 14.61 16.89 4.97
N SER A 286 14.75 16.80 6.29
CA SER A 286 15.51 15.74 6.95
C SER A 286 14.89 14.35 6.72
N ALA A 287 13.56 14.23 6.60
CA ALA A 287 12.88 12.94 6.41
C ALA A 287 13.33 12.24 5.11
N ARG A 288 13.53 13.01 4.03
CA ARG A 288 14.02 12.50 2.75
C ARG A 288 15.47 12.02 2.83
N GLN A 289 16.35 12.80 3.44
CA GLN A 289 17.76 12.42 3.60
C GLN A 289 17.90 11.13 4.43
N LEU A 290 17.04 10.98 5.43
CA LEU A 290 16.97 9.79 6.25
C LEU A 290 16.42 8.58 5.48
N ALA A 291 15.33 8.76 4.73
CA ALA A 291 14.81 7.71 3.87
C ALA A 291 15.87 7.21 2.86
N GLN A 292 16.63 8.13 2.27
CA GLN A 292 17.71 7.80 1.35
C GLN A 292 18.84 7.02 2.03
N ALA A 293 19.24 7.41 3.26
CA ALA A 293 20.25 6.68 4.02
C ALA A 293 19.78 5.25 4.36
N LEU A 294 18.53 5.09 4.81
CA LEU A 294 17.93 3.79 5.10
C LEU A 294 17.86 2.90 3.85
N ALA A 295 17.51 3.47 2.70
CA ALA A 295 17.49 2.76 1.43
C ALA A 295 18.89 2.30 0.99
N GLN A 296 19.92 3.14 1.17
CA GLN A 296 21.31 2.79 0.87
C GLN A 296 21.79 1.62 1.74
N MET A 297 21.49 1.63 3.04
CA MET A 297 21.82 0.51 3.90
C MET A 297 21.10 -0.78 3.51
N ALA A 298 19.80 -0.68 3.22
CA ALA A 298 19.01 -1.83 2.81
C ALA A 298 19.64 -2.50 1.57
N SER A 299 20.14 -1.68 0.63
CA SER A 299 20.87 -2.16 -0.55
C SER A 299 22.28 -2.73 -0.28
N ALA A 300 22.89 -2.39 0.85
CA ALA A 300 24.21 -2.88 1.24
C ALA A 300 24.15 -4.24 1.97
N HIS A 301 22.98 -4.62 2.47
CA HIS A 301 22.74 -5.90 3.12
C HIS A 301 22.31 -6.98 2.12
N GLU A 302 22.40 -8.25 2.53
CA GLU A 302 22.02 -9.38 1.69
C GLU A 302 20.54 -9.31 1.25
N PRO A 303 20.22 -9.74 0.02
CA PRO A 303 18.91 -9.58 -0.62
C PRO A 303 17.75 -10.37 -0.01
N ASP A 304 17.85 -10.95 1.19
CA ASP A 304 16.75 -11.62 1.92
C ASP A 304 16.78 -11.32 3.44
N SER A 305 17.52 -10.29 3.85
CA SER A 305 17.66 -9.96 5.27
C SER A 305 16.40 -9.30 5.83
N PHE A 306 15.89 -9.81 6.96
CA PHE A 306 14.85 -9.14 7.75
C PHE A 306 15.23 -7.69 8.09
N LEU A 307 16.53 -7.42 8.30
CA LEU A 307 17.04 -6.07 8.51
C LEU A 307 16.80 -5.18 7.29
N SER A 308 17.04 -5.68 6.07
CA SER A 308 16.74 -4.94 4.83
C SER A 308 15.26 -4.60 4.72
N ALA A 309 14.38 -5.55 5.06
CA ALA A 309 12.93 -5.32 5.10
C ALA A 309 12.55 -4.19 6.09
N VAL A 310 13.12 -4.20 7.30
CA VAL A 310 12.85 -3.18 8.33
C VAL A 310 13.37 -1.81 7.91
N LEU A 311 14.55 -1.75 7.28
CA LEU A 311 15.14 -0.51 6.79
C LEU A 311 14.30 0.10 5.66
N HIS A 312 13.84 -0.71 4.71
CA HIS A 312 12.90 -0.28 3.67
C HIS A 312 11.55 0.18 4.25
N LEU A 313 11.02 -0.51 5.26
CA LEU A 313 9.82 -0.07 5.95
C LEU A 313 10.01 1.30 6.62
N GLY A 314 11.16 1.49 7.28
CA GLY A 314 11.53 2.77 7.87
C GLY A 314 11.62 3.89 6.82
N ALA A 315 12.27 3.64 5.69
CA ALA A 315 12.35 4.59 4.58
C ALA A 315 10.95 4.98 4.06
N ALA A 316 10.07 3.98 3.86
CA ALA A 316 8.70 4.20 3.39
C ALA A 316 7.89 5.11 4.32
N TRP A 317 7.93 4.88 5.64
CA TRP A 317 7.23 5.73 6.61
C TRP A 317 7.72 7.18 6.62
N ARG A 318 9.02 7.40 6.45
CA ARG A 318 9.59 8.75 6.41
C ARG A 318 9.14 9.52 5.17
N LEU A 319 9.06 8.84 4.03
CA LEU A 319 8.57 9.44 2.80
C LEU A 319 7.06 9.66 2.83
N GLU A 320 6.28 8.72 3.37
CA GLU A 320 4.82 8.88 3.58
C GLU A 320 4.51 10.06 4.53
N ALA A 321 5.36 10.32 5.53
CA ALA A 321 5.17 11.42 6.48
C ALA A 321 5.33 12.83 5.87
N ILE A 322 6.00 12.95 4.71
CA ILE A 322 6.08 14.22 3.94
C ILE A 322 4.71 14.56 3.37
N GLY A 323 3.93 13.55 2.96
CA GLY A 323 2.60 13.70 2.39
C GLY A 323 2.61 14.06 0.90
N GLU A 324 1.53 13.66 0.21
CA GLU A 324 1.38 13.84 -1.24
C GLU A 324 1.26 15.31 -1.66
N GLU A 325 0.60 16.14 -0.85
CA GLU A 325 0.39 17.58 -1.10
C GLU A 325 1.71 18.36 -1.12
N GLU A 326 2.69 17.94 -0.32
CA GLU A 326 4.02 18.55 -0.28
C GLU A 326 4.93 17.98 -1.36
N ASP A 327 4.90 16.65 -1.59
CA ASP A 327 5.75 15.99 -2.56
C ASP A 327 5.22 14.66 -3.14
N ALA A 328 4.67 14.73 -4.36
CA ALA A 328 4.20 13.55 -5.09
C ALA A 328 5.32 12.56 -5.47
N THR A 329 6.58 12.99 -5.54
CA THR A 329 7.71 12.08 -5.83
C THR A 329 8.05 11.22 -4.62
N ALA A 330 8.02 11.81 -3.41
CA ALA A 330 8.21 11.06 -2.16
C ALA A 330 7.15 9.96 -1.99
N THR A 331 5.91 10.25 -2.38
CA THR A 331 4.80 9.28 -2.32
C THR A 331 5.04 8.07 -3.23
N ARG A 332 5.55 8.28 -4.45
CA ARG A 332 5.95 7.16 -5.35
C ARG A 332 7.17 6.39 -4.84
N GLU A 333 8.15 7.08 -4.26
CA GLU A 333 9.32 6.43 -3.65
C GLU A 333 8.93 5.56 -2.46
N ALA A 334 8.01 6.04 -1.60
CA ALA A 334 7.46 5.30 -0.48
C ALA A 334 6.80 3.98 -0.94
N LEU A 335 6.03 4.03 -2.03
CA LEU A 335 5.43 2.84 -2.66
C LEU A 335 6.49 1.82 -3.09
N GLY A 336 7.58 2.28 -3.71
CA GLY A 336 8.71 1.42 -4.07
C GLY A 336 9.37 0.75 -2.85
N HIS A 337 9.53 1.48 -1.75
CA HIS A 337 10.07 0.94 -0.51
C HIS A 337 9.13 -0.03 0.20
N TYR A 338 7.81 0.17 0.14
CA TYR A 338 6.86 -0.82 0.63
C TYR A 338 6.92 -2.13 -0.17
N ARG A 339 7.04 -2.06 -1.50
CA ARG A 339 7.25 -3.25 -2.34
C ARG A 339 8.56 -3.97 -1.99
N ALA A 340 9.66 -3.23 -1.84
CA ALA A 340 10.94 -3.80 -1.43
C ALA A 340 10.90 -4.43 -0.03
N CYS A 341 10.16 -3.82 0.91
CA CYS A 341 9.91 -4.44 2.22
C CYS A 341 9.18 -5.78 2.06
N LEU A 342 8.15 -5.85 1.21
CA LEU A 342 7.38 -7.08 0.99
C LEU A 342 8.15 -8.17 0.24
N SER A 343 9.13 -7.83 -0.59
CA SER A 343 9.98 -8.85 -1.23
C SER A 343 10.85 -9.57 -0.21
N HIS A 344 11.38 -8.86 0.79
CA HIS A 344 12.22 -9.44 1.84
C HIS A 344 11.39 -10.00 3.02
N TRP A 345 10.24 -9.40 3.31
CA TRP A 345 9.33 -9.83 4.38
C TRP A 345 7.87 -9.91 3.88
N PRO A 346 7.49 -11.01 3.21
CA PRO A 346 6.17 -11.15 2.57
C PRO A 346 4.97 -11.09 3.52
N HIS A 347 5.18 -11.33 4.82
CA HIS A 347 4.16 -11.32 5.86
C HIS A 347 4.13 -10.00 6.66
N SER A 348 4.77 -8.94 6.16
CA SER A 348 4.72 -7.61 6.78
C SER A 348 3.34 -6.97 6.59
N LEU A 349 2.50 -7.03 7.64
CA LEU A 349 1.18 -6.39 7.64
C LEU A 349 1.29 -4.88 7.38
N THR A 350 2.29 -4.23 7.97
CA THR A 350 2.41 -2.77 7.86
C THR A 350 2.85 -2.35 6.47
N ALA A 351 3.76 -3.10 5.84
CA ALA A 351 4.16 -2.81 4.46
C ALA A 351 3.01 -3.07 3.48
N ALA A 352 2.25 -4.16 3.68
CA ALA A 352 1.08 -4.45 2.84
C ALA A 352 -0.01 -3.37 2.95
N ARG A 353 -0.31 -2.89 4.16
CA ARG A 353 -1.26 -1.78 4.38
C ARG A 353 -0.74 -0.45 3.83
N GLY A 354 0.55 -0.17 3.97
CA GLY A 354 1.19 1.02 3.41
C GLY A 354 1.13 1.02 1.88
N LEU A 355 1.49 -0.10 1.26
CA LEU A 355 1.40 -0.29 -0.18
C LEU A 355 -0.04 -0.12 -0.69
N LEU A 356 -1.03 -0.68 0.01
CA LEU A 356 -2.44 -0.54 -0.38
C LEU A 356 -2.89 0.93 -0.33
N ARG A 357 -2.60 1.63 0.77
CA ARG A 357 -3.00 3.04 0.93
C ARG A 357 -2.39 3.90 -0.17
N ILE A 358 -1.08 3.81 -0.38
CA ILE A 358 -0.39 4.64 -1.38
C ILE A 358 -0.77 4.22 -2.81
N GLY A 359 -0.97 2.92 -3.05
CA GLY A 359 -1.49 2.43 -4.33
C GLY A 359 -2.85 3.04 -4.67
N GLN A 360 -3.77 3.10 -3.71
CA GLN A 360 -5.09 3.71 -3.87
C GLN A 360 -5.02 5.22 -4.10
N THR A 361 -4.16 5.94 -3.37
CA THR A 361 -4.03 7.41 -3.56
C THR A 361 -3.48 7.74 -4.95
N LEU A 362 -2.50 6.96 -5.43
CA LEU A 362 -1.89 7.16 -6.74
C LEU A 362 -2.69 6.51 -7.89
N GLY A 363 -3.72 5.71 -7.60
CA GLY A 363 -4.44 4.92 -8.59
C GLY A 363 -3.61 3.79 -9.24
N ASP A 364 -2.51 3.35 -8.59
CA ASP A 364 -1.69 2.24 -9.06
C ASP A 364 -2.33 0.89 -8.71
N LYS A 365 -3.16 0.41 -9.63
CA LYS A 365 -3.83 -0.89 -9.52
C LYS A 365 -2.87 -2.06 -9.37
N ALA A 366 -1.68 -2.02 -9.97
CA ALA A 366 -0.71 -3.11 -9.81
C ALA A 366 -0.22 -3.20 -8.34
N SER A 367 0.02 -2.06 -7.69
CA SER A 367 0.31 -2.01 -6.25
C SER A 367 -0.84 -2.52 -5.40
N GLU A 368 -2.09 -2.14 -5.72
CA GLU A 368 -3.28 -2.61 -5.00
C GLU A 368 -3.37 -4.15 -5.02
N VAL A 369 -3.11 -4.76 -6.18
CA VAL A 369 -3.12 -6.22 -6.36
C VAL A 369 -2.04 -6.90 -5.52
N GLU A 370 -0.81 -6.39 -5.56
CA GLU A 370 0.31 -6.91 -4.77
C GLU A 370 0.04 -6.79 -3.27
N ALA A 371 -0.52 -5.66 -2.83
CA ALA A 371 -0.87 -5.41 -1.44
C ALA A 371 -1.97 -6.36 -0.96
N HIS A 372 -3.05 -6.53 -1.73
CA HIS A 372 -4.12 -7.48 -1.40
C HIS A 372 -3.64 -8.92 -1.39
N ALA A 373 -2.75 -9.31 -2.32
CA ALA A 373 -2.14 -10.63 -2.30
C ALA A 373 -1.29 -10.87 -1.05
N ALA A 374 -0.53 -9.86 -0.59
CA ALA A 374 0.22 -9.93 0.66
C ALA A 374 -0.69 -10.01 1.89
N LEU A 375 -1.74 -9.19 1.96
CA LEU A 375 -2.73 -9.23 3.05
C LEU A 375 -3.44 -10.59 3.10
N GLY A 376 -3.87 -11.13 1.96
CA GLY A 376 -4.50 -12.44 1.89
C GLY A 376 -3.61 -13.60 2.38
N ARG A 377 -2.28 -13.50 2.25
CA ARG A 377 -1.35 -14.51 2.83
C ARG A 377 -1.22 -14.42 4.34
N ILE A 378 -1.46 -13.24 4.92
CA ILE A 378 -1.36 -13.00 6.37
C ILE A 378 -2.65 -13.42 7.08
N GLU A 379 -3.79 -13.25 6.42
CA GLU A 379 -5.11 -13.50 6.99
C GLU A 379 -5.38 -15.00 7.26
N SER A 380 -5.80 -15.31 8.49
CA SER A 380 -6.13 -16.69 8.90
C SER A 380 -7.60 -17.06 8.69
N GLU A 381 -8.49 -16.08 8.62
CA GLU A 381 -9.92 -16.30 8.38
C GLU A 381 -10.21 -16.42 6.88
N ALA A 382 -10.97 -17.45 6.47
CA ALA A 382 -11.26 -17.70 5.06
C ALA A 382 -12.05 -16.55 4.40
N ARG A 383 -12.99 -15.94 5.14
CA ARG A 383 -13.81 -14.82 4.65
C ARG A 383 -12.97 -13.57 4.35
N THR A 384 -12.04 -13.20 5.21
CA THR A 384 -11.18 -12.03 5.00
C THR A 384 -10.18 -12.28 3.88
N ARG A 385 -9.63 -13.50 3.76
CA ARG A 385 -8.83 -13.92 2.61
C ARG A 385 -9.59 -13.81 1.29
N ALA A 386 -10.82 -14.32 1.25
CA ALA A 386 -11.67 -14.23 0.07
C ALA A 386 -11.93 -12.78 -0.32
N ALA A 387 -12.19 -11.89 0.64
CA ALA A 387 -12.37 -10.46 0.39
C ALA A 387 -11.12 -9.80 -0.24
N HIS A 388 -9.91 -10.15 0.22
CA HIS A 388 -8.67 -9.66 -0.38
C HIS A 388 -8.43 -10.23 -1.79
N ASN A 389 -8.70 -11.51 -2.03
CA ASN A 389 -8.62 -12.10 -3.36
C ASN A 389 -9.62 -11.45 -4.33
N ALA A 390 -10.84 -11.15 -3.88
CA ALA A 390 -11.85 -10.44 -4.66
C ALA A 390 -11.42 -9.00 -4.98
N ALA A 391 -10.93 -8.24 -4.00
CA ALA A 391 -10.45 -6.87 -4.23
C ALA A 391 -9.24 -6.82 -5.18
N ALA A 392 -8.32 -7.78 -5.07
CA ALA A 392 -7.21 -7.93 -6.03
C ALA A 392 -7.72 -8.23 -7.45
N ALA A 393 -8.74 -9.09 -7.58
CA ALA A 393 -9.32 -9.42 -8.87
C ALA A 393 -10.06 -8.22 -9.51
N GLU A 394 -10.79 -7.43 -8.72
CA GLU A 394 -11.44 -6.19 -9.16
C GLU A 394 -10.40 -5.18 -9.66
N ALA A 395 -9.33 -4.94 -8.89
CA ALA A 395 -8.25 -4.06 -9.29
C ALA A 395 -7.58 -4.49 -10.60
N LEU A 396 -7.40 -5.80 -10.83
CA LEU A 396 -6.90 -6.34 -12.12
C LEU A 396 -7.93 -6.20 -13.26
N ALA A 397 -9.21 -6.38 -12.97
CA ALA A 397 -10.24 -6.25 -13.99
C ALA A 397 -10.32 -4.79 -14.49
N ASP A 398 -10.08 -3.81 -13.64
CA ASP A 398 -10.11 -2.39 -14.01
C ASP A 398 -8.97 -1.96 -14.93
N THR A 399 -7.80 -2.63 -14.88
CA THR A 399 -6.64 -2.27 -15.72
C THR A 399 -6.75 -2.71 -17.18
N GLY A 400 -7.71 -3.58 -17.51
CA GLY A 400 -7.83 -4.17 -18.84
C GLY A 400 -6.76 -5.24 -19.14
N GLU A 401 -6.06 -5.72 -18.11
CA GLU A 401 -5.15 -6.87 -18.18
C GLU A 401 -5.89 -8.17 -18.60
N PRO A 402 -5.16 -9.23 -19.03
CA PRO A 402 -5.79 -10.47 -19.46
C PRO A 402 -6.73 -11.04 -18.39
N LEU A 403 -8.00 -11.17 -18.78
CA LEU A 403 -9.13 -11.58 -17.92
C LEU A 403 -8.88 -12.89 -17.15
N GLY A 404 -8.01 -13.76 -17.65
CA GLY A 404 -7.67 -15.04 -17.02
C GLY A 404 -7.15 -14.89 -15.60
N ARG A 405 -6.25 -13.92 -15.33
CA ARG A 405 -5.69 -13.75 -13.98
C ARG A 405 -6.73 -13.20 -12.99
N ALA A 406 -7.58 -12.27 -13.42
CA ALA A 406 -8.68 -11.76 -12.61
C ALA A 406 -9.69 -12.88 -12.32
N PHE A 407 -10.02 -13.70 -13.32
CA PHE A 407 -10.90 -14.86 -13.17
C PHE A 407 -10.36 -15.88 -12.16
N GLU A 408 -9.07 -16.20 -12.22
CA GLU A 408 -8.43 -17.11 -11.26
C GLU A 408 -8.51 -16.60 -9.82
N LEU A 409 -8.31 -15.28 -9.61
CA LEU A 409 -8.40 -14.69 -8.27
C LEU A 409 -9.84 -14.67 -7.73
N PHE A 410 -10.83 -14.35 -8.58
CA PHE A 410 -12.24 -14.48 -8.18
C PHE A 410 -12.62 -15.94 -7.90
N GLY A 411 -12.13 -16.89 -8.69
CA GLY A 411 -12.34 -18.32 -8.46
C GLY A 411 -11.75 -18.77 -7.12
N LYS A 412 -10.53 -18.33 -6.78
CA LYS A 412 -9.92 -18.57 -5.46
C LYS A 412 -10.73 -17.95 -4.32
N ALA A 413 -11.22 -16.72 -4.52
CA ALA A 413 -12.08 -16.06 -3.52
C ALA A 413 -13.35 -16.87 -3.25
N LEU A 414 -14.01 -17.39 -4.28
CA LEU A 414 -15.21 -18.24 -4.13
C LEU A 414 -14.90 -19.64 -3.57
N GLN A 415 -13.70 -20.18 -3.80
CA GLN A 415 -13.25 -21.42 -3.18
C GLN A 415 -13.00 -21.25 -1.68
N ASP A 416 -12.40 -20.12 -1.28
CA ASP A 416 -12.15 -19.78 0.12
C ASP A 416 -13.47 -19.48 0.87
N ASP A 417 -14.35 -18.69 0.24
CA ASP A 417 -15.67 -18.34 0.77
C ASP A 417 -16.71 -18.29 -0.35
N PRO A 418 -17.54 -19.34 -0.49
CA PRO A 418 -18.64 -19.35 -1.46
C PRO A 418 -19.65 -18.21 -1.25
N ASP A 419 -19.73 -17.64 -0.05
CA ASP A 419 -20.60 -16.53 0.30
C ASP A 419 -20.01 -15.14 -0.04
N CYS A 420 -18.83 -15.09 -0.69
CA CYS A 420 -18.20 -13.85 -1.12
C CYS A 420 -18.96 -13.18 -2.29
N GLN A 421 -19.85 -12.23 -1.95
CA GLN A 421 -20.65 -11.48 -2.95
C GLN A 421 -19.81 -10.71 -3.99
N PRO A 422 -18.73 -9.97 -3.61
CA PRO A 422 -17.91 -9.25 -4.59
C PRO A 422 -17.30 -10.19 -5.63
N ALA A 423 -16.83 -11.36 -5.19
CA ALA A 423 -16.25 -12.34 -6.09
C ALA A 423 -17.27 -12.91 -7.08
N ALA A 424 -18.47 -13.26 -6.62
CA ALA A 424 -19.53 -13.76 -7.49
C ALA A 424 -19.96 -12.71 -8.54
N ARG A 425 -20.12 -11.45 -8.13
CA ARG A 425 -20.43 -10.35 -9.05
C ARG A 425 -19.31 -10.12 -10.06
N GLY A 426 -18.06 -10.19 -9.62
CA GLY A 426 -16.88 -10.07 -10.46
C GLY A 426 -16.83 -11.16 -11.54
N VAL A 427 -17.03 -12.42 -11.16
CA VAL A 427 -17.10 -13.54 -12.13
C VAL A 427 -18.19 -13.32 -13.19
N VAL A 428 -19.38 -12.87 -12.77
CA VAL A 428 -20.47 -12.59 -13.71
C VAL A 428 -20.12 -11.41 -14.63
N ALA A 429 -19.55 -10.33 -14.10
CA ALA A 429 -19.15 -9.17 -14.90
C ALA A 429 -18.05 -9.49 -15.92
N LEU A 430 -17.21 -10.50 -15.66
CA LEU A 430 -16.20 -10.94 -16.62
C LEU A 430 -16.80 -11.60 -17.87
N LEU A 431 -18.03 -12.13 -17.82
CA LEU A 431 -18.74 -12.65 -19.00
C LEU A 431 -18.93 -11.57 -20.06
N ASP A 432 -19.40 -10.39 -19.64
CA ASP A 432 -19.63 -9.25 -20.54
C ASP A 432 -18.33 -8.73 -21.17
N ARG A 433 -17.19 -9.04 -20.54
CA ARG A 433 -15.85 -8.68 -21.03
C ARG A 433 -15.23 -9.75 -21.92
N GLY A 434 -15.94 -10.86 -22.18
CA GLY A 434 -15.50 -11.93 -23.08
C GLY A 434 -14.80 -13.11 -22.40
N ALA A 435 -14.98 -13.31 -21.09
CA ALA A 435 -14.54 -14.54 -20.43
C ALA A 435 -15.29 -15.77 -20.98
N ASP A 436 -14.66 -16.94 -20.93
CA ASP A 436 -15.26 -18.17 -21.42
C ASP A 436 -16.49 -18.56 -20.57
N PRO A 437 -17.70 -18.62 -21.18
CA PRO A 437 -18.93 -18.92 -20.46
C PRO A 437 -18.93 -20.32 -19.84
N GLY A 438 -18.19 -21.28 -20.39
CA GLY A 438 -18.09 -22.63 -19.81
C GLY A 438 -17.38 -22.62 -18.45
N HIS A 439 -16.19 -22.02 -18.41
CA HIS A 439 -15.42 -21.88 -17.16
C HIS A 439 -16.17 -21.07 -16.10
N VAL A 440 -16.85 -20.00 -16.51
CA VAL A 440 -17.67 -19.19 -15.58
C VAL A 440 -18.79 -20.05 -14.98
N ALA A 441 -19.50 -20.82 -15.80
CA ALA A 441 -20.56 -21.70 -15.31
C ALA A 441 -20.03 -22.74 -14.33
N ASP A 442 -18.86 -23.33 -14.58
CA ASP A 442 -18.25 -24.31 -13.68
C ASP A 442 -17.87 -23.70 -12.33
N THR A 443 -17.22 -22.52 -12.32
CA THR A 443 -16.88 -21.80 -11.08
C THR A 443 -18.12 -21.42 -10.29
N LEU A 444 -19.16 -20.87 -10.94
CA LEU A 444 -20.41 -20.53 -10.27
C LEU A 444 -21.15 -21.77 -9.76
N ARG A 445 -21.08 -22.91 -10.46
CA ARG A 445 -21.71 -24.15 -10.01
C ARG A 445 -21.08 -24.66 -8.70
N VAL A 446 -19.76 -24.68 -8.63
CA VAL A 446 -19.03 -25.06 -7.39
C VAL A 446 -19.34 -24.09 -6.25
N ALA A 447 -19.37 -22.78 -6.53
CA ALA A 447 -19.72 -21.78 -5.53
C ALA A 447 -21.17 -21.94 -5.03
N LEU A 448 -22.11 -22.25 -5.92
CA LEU A 448 -23.52 -22.46 -5.58
C LEU A 448 -23.72 -23.66 -4.64
N ASP A 449 -22.92 -24.72 -4.80
CA ASP A 449 -22.96 -25.90 -3.93
C ASP A 449 -22.48 -25.61 -2.51
N GLY A 450 -21.57 -24.64 -2.35
CA GLY A 450 -21.01 -24.24 -1.05
C GLY A 450 -21.73 -23.08 -0.36
N ALA A 451 -22.49 -22.27 -1.11
CA ALA A 451 -23.12 -21.04 -0.62
C ALA A 451 -24.23 -21.33 0.40
N ARG A 452 -24.27 -20.54 1.48
CA ARG A 452 -25.24 -20.67 2.58
C ARG A 452 -26.13 -19.46 2.73
N GLU A 453 -25.62 -18.27 2.39
CA GLU A 453 -26.39 -17.04 2.50
C GLU A 453 -27.47 -16.96 1.42
N LYS A 454 -28.69 -16.60 1.83
CA LYS A 454 -29.87 -16.60 0.95
C LYS A 454 -29.65 -15.72 -0.29
N ASP A 455 -29.17 -14.50 -0.07
CA ASP A 455 -28.98 -13.52 -1.14
C ASP A 455 -27.87 -13.94 -2.12
N GLN A 456 -26.84 -14.63 -1.61
CA GLN A 456 -25.77 -15.15 -2.43
C GLN A 456 -26.24 -16.32 -3.30
N VAL A 457 -26.97 -17.28 -2.72
CA VAL A 457 -27.53 -18.42 -3.48
C VAL A 457 -28.41 -17.91 -4.62
N VAL A 458 -29.24 -16.88 -4.36
CA VAL A 458 -30.05 -16.22 -5.39
C VAL A 458 -29.16 -15.60 -6.47
N LEU A 459 -28.12 -14.83 -6.09
CA LEU A 459 -27.22 -14.16 -7.03
C LEU A 459 -26.50 -15.15 -7.94
N ILE A 460 -25.83 -16.16 -7.36
CA ILE A 460 -25.07 -17.15 -8.13
C ILE A 460 -26.01 -18.02 -8.95
N GLY A 461 -27.07 -18.55 -8.33
CA GLY A 461 -27.99 -19.48 -8.99
C GLY A 461 -28.79 -18.83 -10.12
N ALA A 462 -29.22 -17.58 -9.97
CA ALA A 462 -29.91 -16.86 -11.05
C ALA A 462 -28.97 -16.52 -12.21
N ALA A 463 -27.72 -16.14 -11.92
CA ALA A 463 -26.71 -15.89 -12.96
C ALA A 463 -26.34 -17.17 -13.71
N LEU A 464 -26.06 -18.27 -12.99
CA LEU A 464 -25.77 -19.58 -13.58
C LEU A 464 -26.94 -20.10 -14.41
N GLY A 465 -28.17 -19.95 -13.92
CA GLY A 465 -29.38 -20.38 -14.63
C GLY A 465 -29.58 -19.67 -15.96
N ARG A 466 -29.45 -18.33 -15.98
CA ARG A 466 -29.51 -17.55 -17.23
C ARG A 466 -28.36 -17.88 -18.18
N LEU A 467 -27.14 -18.01 -17.66
CA LEU A 467 -25.97 -18.38 -18.46
C LEU A 467 -26.15 -19.75 -19.12
N ALA A 468 -26.64 -20.73 -18.37
CA ALA A 468 -26.91 -22.08 -18.85
C ALA A 468 -27.99 -22.07 -19.95
N ARG A 469 -29.08 -21.32 -19.76
CA ARG A 469 -30.17 -21.22 -20.74
C ARG A 469 -29.76 -20.48 -22.00
N ASP A 470 -29.25 -19.26 -21.85
CA ASP A 470 -29.14 -18.30 -22.96
C ASP A 470 -27.87 -18.50 -23.79
N VAL A 471 -26.75 -18.86 -23.14
CA VAL A 471 -25.44 -18.97 -23.78
C VAL A 471 -25.07 -20.42 -24.03
N LEU A 472 -25.08 -21.25 -22.98
CA LEU A 472 -24.65 -22.65 -23.08
C LEU A 472 -25.70 -23.56 -23.73
N ARG A 473 -26.96 -23.10 -23.82
CA ARG A 473 -28.11 -23.87 -24.31
C ARG A 473 -28.26 -25.21 -23.58
N ASP A 474 -27.96 -25.22 -22.29
CA ASP A 474 -28.14 -26.33 -21.36
C ASP A 474 -29.35 -26.08 -20.46
N PRO A 475 -30.57 -26.47 -20.89
CA PRO A 475 -31.77 -26.26 -20.10
C PRO A 475 -31.81 -27.11 -18.82
N ASN A 476 -31.10 -28.25 -18.77
CA ASN A 476 -31.04 -29.08 -17.56
C ASN A 476 -30.24 -28.39 -16.47
N GLY A 477 -29.05 -27.88 -16.83
CA GLY A 477 -28.22 -27.09 -15.91
C GLY A 477 -28.94 -25.83 -15.41
N ALA A 478 -29.75 -25.18 -16.26
CA ALA A 478 -30.56 -24.04 -15.87
C ALA A 478 -31.60 -24.40 -14.79
N VAL A 479 -32.36 -25.49 -15.00
CA VAL A 479 -33.35 -25.97 -14.02
C VAL A 479 -32.69 -26.36 -12.71
N GLU A 480 -31.55 -27.06 -12.73
CA GLU A 480 -30.83 -27.42 -11.50
C GLU A 480 -30.37 -26.19 -10.70
N ALA A 481 -29.85 -25.16 -11.39
CA ALA A 481 -29.44 -23.92 -10.75
C ALA A 481 -30.63 -23.20 -10.10
N PHE A 482 -31.75 -23.05 -10.81
CA PHE A 482 -32.92 -22.39 -10.26
C PHE A 482 -33.65 -23.20 -9.17
N ARG A 483 -33.60 -24.54 -9.22
CA ARG A 483 -34.10 -25.39 -8.12
C ARG A 483 -33.36 -25.13 -6.82
N LYS A 484 -32.03 -25.02 -6.86
CA LYS A 484 -31.23 -24.64 -5.69
C LYS A 484 -31.62 -23.26 -5.14
N VAL A 485 -31.91 -22.31 -6.03
CA VAL A 485 -32.45 -21.01 -5.62
C VAL A 485 -33.81 -21.16 -4.94
N ARG A 486 -34.74 -21.95 -5.50
CA ARG A 486 -36.05 -22.21 -4.91
C ARG A 486 -35.94 -22.86 -3.53
N ASP A 487 -35.05 -23.83 -3.35
CA ASP A 487 -34.88 -24.55 -2.08
C ASP A 487 -34.42 -23.61 -0.95
N ARG A 488 -33.58 -22.62 -1.27
CA ARG A 488 -33.07 -21.64 -0.28
C ARG A 488 -33.95 -20.39 -0.15
N ALA A 489 -34.53 -19.95 -1.26
CA ALA A 489 -35.30 -18.72 -1.39
C ALA A 489 -36.63 -18.99 -2.13
N PRO A 490 -37.58 -19.71 -1.51
CA PRO A 490 -38.83 -20.11 -2.16
C PRO A 490 -39.77 -18.95 -2.49
N GLY A 491 -39.50 -17.74 -1.97
CA GLY A 491 -40.25 -16.52 -2.25
C GLY A 491 -39.67 -15.64 -3.35
N HIS A 492 -38.55 -16.01 -3.98
CA HIS A 492 -37.89 -15.16 -4.96
C HIS A 492 -38.54 -15.31 -6.35
N VAL A 493 -39.53 -14.46 -6.62
CA VAL A 493 -40.40 -14.53 -7.81
C VAL A 493 -39.63 -14.54 -9.13
N PRO A 494 -38.61 -13.69 -9.38
CA PRO A 494 -37.90 -13.71 -10.66
C PRO A 494 -37.26 -15.07 -10.97
N SER A 495 -36.64 -15.74 -9.98
CA SER A 495 -36.05 -17.08 -10.22
C SER A 495 -37.09 -18.17 -10.37
N LEU A 496 -38.28 -18.03 -9.76
CA LEU A 496 -39.37 -18.99 -9.93
C LEU A 496 -39.96 -18.90 -11.34
N LEU A 497 -40.18 -17.69 -11.86
CA LEU A 497 -40.63 -17.50 -13.24
C LEU A 497 -39.63 -18.09 -14.23
N GLU A 498 -38.33 -17.83 -14.04
CA GLU A 498 -37.28 -18.40 -14.89
C GLU A 498 -37.17 -19.93 -14.78
N LEU A 499 -37.37 -20.49 -13.58
CA LEU A 499 -37.47 -21.94 -13.36
C LEU A 499 -38.66 -22.53 -14.12
N ALA A 500 -39.83 -21.90 -14.02
CA ALA A 500 -41.05 -22.38 -14.65
C ALA A 500 -40.93 -22.38 -16.19
N GLU A 501 -40.37 -21.31 -16.78
CA GLU A 501 -40.07 -21.25 -18.22
C GLU A 501 -39.06 -22.34 -18.63
N ALA A 502 -38.01 -22.57 -17.84
CA ALA A 502 -37.03 -23.62 -18.12
C ALA A 502 -37.65 -25.04 -18.02
N CYS A 503 -38.55 -25.26 -17.06
CA CYS A 503 -39.32 -26.50 -16.93
C CYS A 503 -40.27 -26.72 -18.14
N VAL A 504 -40.93 -25.68 -18.63
CA VAL A 504 -41.75 -25.73 -19.86
C VAL A 504 -40.88 -26.14 -21.05
N ALA A 505 -39.69 -25.56 -21.21
CA ALA A 505 -38.76 -25.89 -22.30
C ALA A 505 -38.33 -27.37 -22.27
N LEU A 506 -38.17 -27.95 -21.07
CA LEU A 506 -37.87 -29.38 -20.87
C LEU A 506 -39.09 -30.30 -20.85
N ARG A 507 -40.31 -29.76 -21.02
CA ARG A 507 -41.58 -30.50 -20.93
C ARG A 507 -41.84 -31.12 -19.55
N LEU A 508 -41.31 -30.52 -18.49
CA LEU A 508 -41.56 -30.88 -17.09
C LEU A 508 -42.85 -30.22 -16.60
N TRP A 509 -43.99 -30.60 -17.22
CA TRP A 509 -45.28 -29.91 -17.07
C TRP A 509 -45.77 -29.82 -15.62
N TYR A 510 -45.63 -30.90 -14.84
CA TYR A 510 -46.08 -30.90 -13.44
C TYR A 510 -45.33 -29.88 -12.60
N GLU A 511 -44.00 -29.86 -12.70
CA GLU A 511 -43.17 -28.94 -11.93
C GLU A 511 -43.34 -27.48 -12.41
N ALA A 512 -43.46 -27.26 -13.73
CA ALA A 512 -43.75 -25.94 -14.28
C ALA A 512 -45.06 -25.36 -13.71
N GLY A 513 -46.11 -26.19 -13.64
CA GLY A 513 -47.40 -25.79 -13.07
C GLY A 513 -47.32 -25.50 -11.57
N GLU A 514 -46.64 -26.35 -10.79
CA GLU A 514 -46.45 -26.12 -9.34
C GLU A 514 -45.69 -24.82 -9.07
N VAL A 515 -44.62 -24.55 -9.82
CA VAL A 515 -43.81 -23.33 -9.68
C VAL A 515 -44.62 -22.10 -10.07
N ALA A 516 -45.31 -22.13 -11.21
CA ALA A 516 -46.15 -21.01 -11.65
C ALA A 516 -47.29 -20.72 -10.64
N GLN A 517 -47.92 -21.77 -10.09
CA GLN A 517 -48.94 -21.62 -9.05
C GLN A 517 -48.37 -21.00 -7.77
N SER A 518 -47.13 -21.35 -7.39
CA SER A 518 -46.48 -20.72 -6.25
C SER A 518 -46.26 -19.21 -6.46
N VAL A 519 -45.90 -18.78 -7.68
CA VAL A 519 -45.71 -17.36 -8.00
C VAL A 519 -47.01 -16.58 -7.83
N LEU A 520 -48.14 -17.12 -8.29
CA LEU A 520 -49.47 -16.51 -8.13
C LEU A 520 -49.89 -16.36 -6.65
N GLY A 521 -49.36 -17.21 -5.75
CA GLY A 521 -49.61 -17.10 -4.32
C GLY A 521 -48.69 -16.09 -3.60
N ILE A 522 -47.58 -15.67 -4.24
CA ILE A 522 -46.52 -14.87 -3.61
C ILE A 522 -46.51 -13.42 -4.12
N SER A 523 -46.49 -13.23 -5.43
CA SER A 523 -46.45 -11.88 -6.03
C SER A 523 -47.85 -11.30 -6.12
N ASN A 524 -47.97 -9.97 -6.05
CA ASN A 524 -49.19 -9.22 -6.39
C ASN A 524 -48.98 -8.32 -7.61
N ASP A 525 -47.81 -8.38 -8.25
CA ASP A 525 -47.54 -7.61 -9.45
C ASP A 525 -48.30 -8.19 -10.65
N HIS A 526 -48.84 -7.30 -11.49
CA HIS A 526 -49.66 -7.68 -12.64
C HIS A 526 -48.83 -8.39 -13.71
N ALA A 527 -47.59 -7.96 -13.92
CA ALA A 527 -46.69 -8.56 -14.90
C ALA A 527 -46.28 -10.00 -14.50
N ASP A 528 -45.85 -10.19 -13.25
CA ASP A 528 -45.53 -11.51 -12.69
C ASP A 528 -46.72 -12.46 -12.75
N HIS A 529 -47.91 -11.97 -12.37
CA HIS A 529 -49.16 -12.73 -12.43
C HIS A 529 -49.48 -13.20 -13.83
N LEU A 530 -49.41 -12.29 -14.80
CA LEU A 530 -49.70 -12.61 -16.19
C LEU A 530 -48.73 -13.64 -16.74
N GLN A 531 -47.42 -13.48 -16.48
CA GLN A 531 -46.42 -14.45 -16.91
C GLN A 531 -46.65 -15.82 -16.26
N ALA A 532 -46.94 -15.86 -14.95
CA ALA A 532 -47.24 -17.10 -14.24
C ALA A 532 -48.54 -17.77 -14.76
N LEU A 533 -49.61 -17.01 -15.05
CA LEU A 533 -50.84 -17.54 -15.61
C LEU A 533 -50.63 -18.19 -16.99
N VAL A 534 -49.83 -17.55 -17.85
CA VAL A 534 -49.51 -18.11 -19.17
C VAL A 534 -48.73 -19.42 -19.04
N ILE A 535 -47.70 -19.45 -18.19
CA ILE A 535 -46.91 -20.67 -17.94
C ILE A 535 -47.78 -21.78 -17.32
N LEU A 536 -48.66 -21.42 -16.38
CA LEU A 536 -49.57 -22.37 -15.73
C LEU A 536 -50.55 -22.97 -16.75
N ALA A 537 -51.14 -22.13 -17.61
CA ALA A 537 -52.03 -22.57 -18.67
C ALA A 537 -51.32 -23.52 -19.66
N GLU A 538 -50.09 -23.20 -20.08
CA GLU A 538 -49.25 -24.07 -20.91
C GLU A 538 -48.97 -25.43 -20.25
N ALA A 539 -48.57 -25.42 -18.98
CA ALA A 539 -48.30 -26.62 -18.22
C ALA A 539 -49.56 -27.51 -18.06
N HIS A 540 -50.70 -26.92 -17.71
CA HIS A 540 -51.95 -27.65 -17.53
C HIS A 540 -52.56 -28.13 -18.85
N ALA A 541 -52.32 -27.45 -19.98
CA ALA A 541 -52.77 -27.91 -21.30
C ALA A 541 -52.23 -29.30 -21.65
N HIS A 542 -51.00 -29.59 -21.21
CA HIS A 542 -50.32 -30.85 -21.45
C HIS A 542 -50.62 -31.93 -20.39
N VAL A 543 -51.46 -31.64 -19.41
CA VAL A 543 -51.92 -32.59 -18.37
C VAL A 543 -53.43 -32.78 -18.50
N GLN A 544 -53.85 -33.92 -19.04
CA GLN A 544 -55.27 -34.18 -19.38
C GLN A 544 -56.24 -33.98 -18.20
N ALA A 545 -55.81 -34.31 -16.98
CA ALA A 545 -56.63 -34.12 -15.78
C ALA A 545 -56.93 -32.66 -15.44
N LYS A 546 -56.17 -31.71 -16.00
CA LYS A 546 -56.23 -30.27 -15.69
C LYS A 546 -56.71 -29.40 -16.86
N TRP A 547 -57.27 -29.99 -17.93
CA TRP A 547 -57.73 -29.23 -19.11
C TRP A 547 -58.78 -28.16 -18.80
N THR A 548 -59.65 -28.39 -17.81
CA THR A 548 -60.63 -27.38 -17.37
C THR A 548 -59.94 -26.18 -16.72
N ASP A 549 -58.91 -26.43 -15.92
CA ASP A 549 -58.14 -25.38 -15.25
C ASP A 549 -57.29 -24.61 -16.27
N ALA A 550 -56.63 -25.32 -17.20
CA ALA A 550 -55.86 -24.72 -18.28
C ALA A 550 -56.69 -23.72 -19.12
N ARG A 551 -57.95 -24.08 -19.42
CA ARG A 551 -58.86 -23.20 -20.17
C ARG A 551 -59.22 -21.95 -19.36
N ARG A 552 -59.51 -22.10 -18.06
CA ARG A 552 -59.80 -20.97 -17.18
C ARG A 552 -58.59 -20.03 -17.11
N GLU A 553 -57.42 -20.59 -16.83
CA GLU A 553 -56.15 -19.85 -16.70
C GLU A 553 -55.77 -19.13 -18.01
N ALA A 554 -55.98 -19.77 -19.17
CA ALA A 554 -55.77 -19.14 -20.47
C ALA A 554 -56.72 -17.96 -20.70
N THR A 555 -57.97 -18.07 -20.26
CA THR A 555 -58.97 -16.99 -20.37
C THR A 555 -58.60 -15.82 -19.43
N ASP A 556 -58.20 -16.13 -18.20
CA ASP A 556 -57.75 -15.14 -17.23
C ASP A 556 -56.48 -14.42 -17.72
N ALA A 557 -55.53 -15.15 -18.31
CA ALA A 557 -54.32 -14.59 -18.92
C ALA A 557 -54.64 -13.68 -20.13
N GLU A 558 -55.58 -14.06 -20.98
CA GLU A 558 -56.01 -13.23 -22.11
C GLU A 558 -56.62 -11.91 -21.61
N LEU A 559 -57.50 -11.97 -20.61
CA LEU A 559 -58.12 -10.79 -20.00
C LEU A 559 -57.06 -9.87 -19.37
N ALA A 560 -56.10 -10.43 -18.64
CA ALA A 560 -55.02 -9.67 -18.04
C ALA A 560 -54.06 -9.05 -19.08
N ALA A 561 -53.96 -9.63 -20.28
CA ALA A 561 -53.17 -9.09 -21.39
C ALA A 561 -53.88 -7.97 -22.17
N GLU A 562 -55.18 -7.71 -21.95
CA GLU A 562 -55.93 -6.70 -22.71
C GLU A 562 -55.40 -5.28 -22.51
N SER A 563 -54.88 -4.98 -21.32
CA SER A 563 -54.33 -3.68 -20.97
C SER A 563 -52.92 -3.44 -21.52
N LEU A 564 -52.29 -4.44 -22.14
CA LEU A 564 -50.95 -4.33 -22.70
C LEU A 564 -50.97 -3.71 -24.10
N ASP A 565 -49.84 -3.09 -24.46
CA ASP A 565 -49.57 -2.64 -25.82
C ASP A 565 -49.61 -3.82 -26.83
N HIS A 566 -49.81 -3.50 -28.10
CA HIS A 566 -50.05 -4.50 -29.14
C HIS A 566 -48.95 -5.56 -29.28
N GLU A 567 -47.68 -5.19 -29.14
CA GLU A 567 -46.54 -6.11 -29.27
C GLU A 567 -46.42 -7.15 -28.13
N PRO A 568 -46.32 -6.75 -26.84
CA PRO A 568 -46.29 -7.73 -25.74
C PRO A 568 -47.59 -8.53 -25.66
N ARG A 569 -48.74 -7.91 -25.96
CA ARG A 569 -50.02 -8.62 -26.06
C ARG A 569 -49.95 -9.70 -27.14
N ARG A 570 -49.43 -9.40 -28.33
CA ARG A 570 -49.26 -10.36 -29.44
C ARG A 570 -48.42 -11.57 -29.04
N ALA A 571 -47.32 -11.36 -28.31
CA ALA A 571 -46.47 -12.45 -27.83
C ALA A 571 -47.23 -13.40 -26.89
N ILE A 572 -48.05 -12.87 -25.99
CA ILE A 572 -48.88 -13.65 -25.08
C ILE A 572 -49.99 -14.39 -25.84
N ILE A 573 -50.68 -13.73 -26.76
CA ILE A 573 -51.72 -14.36 -27.59
C ILE A 573 -51.14 -15.53 -28.40
N SER A 574 -49.93 -15.40 -28.92
CA SER A 574 -49.25 -16.49 -29.63
C SER A 574 -49.00 -17.71 -28.73
N ARG A 575 -48.60 -17.49 -27.47
CA ARG A 575 -48.45 -18.55 -26.47
C ARG A 575 -49.80 -19.20 -26.15
N LEU A 576 -50.84 -18.41 -25.87
CA LEU A 576 -52.18 -18.91 -25.58
C LEU A 576 -52.79 -19.69 -26.76
N ALA A 577 -52.51 -19.31 -28.01
CA ALA A 577 -52.93 -20.09 -29.17
C ALA A 577 -52.34 -21.52 -29.17
N ARG A 578 -51.11 -21.71 -28.68
CA ARG A 578 -50.49 -23.04 -28.51
C ARG A 578 -51.12 -23.82 -27.35
N VAL A 579 -51.58 -23.13 -26.30
CA VAL A 579 -52.36 -23.76 -25.21
C VAL A 579 -53.64 -24.38 -25.77
N TYR A 580 -54.43 -23.61 -26.53
CA TYR A 580 -55.66 -24.13 -27.12
C TYR A 580 -55.42 -25.19 -28.21
N GLU A 581 -54.26 -25.18 -28.86
CA GLU A 581 -53.80 -26.29 -29.70
C GLU A 581 -53.67 -27.59 -28.91
N ALA A 582 -52.96 -27.53 -27.78
CA ALA A 582 -52.73 -28.68 -26.92
C ALA A 582 -54.04 -29.22 -26.31
N LEU A 583 -55.01 -28.34 -26.04
CA LEU A 583 -56.37 -28.69 -25.60
C LEU A 583 -57.25 -29.28 -26.73
N GLY A 584 -56.85 -29.11 -27.99
CA GLY A 584 -57.65 -29.50 -29.15
C GLY A 584 -58.84 -28.58 -29.45
N ASP A 585 -58.92 -27.40 -28.83
CA ASP A 585 -59.98 -26.41 -29.04
C ASP A 585 -59.66 -25.55 -30.28
N LYS A 586 -59.93 -26.13 -31.46
CA LYS A 586 -59.73 -25.47 -32.74
C LYS A 586 -60.40 -24.09 -32.88
N PRO A 587 -61.67 -23.87 -32.48
CA PRO A 587 -62.31 -22.57 -32.69
C PRO A 587 -61.68 -21.46 -31.85
N GLU A 588 -61.32 -21.71 -30.58
CA GLU A 588 -60.62 -20.72 -29.76
C GLU A 588 -59.19 -20.47 -30.25
N GLN A 589 -58.50 -21.54 -30.67
CA GLN A 589 -57.19 -21.40 -31.28
C GLN A 589 -57.23 -20.51 -32.53
N ASP A 590 -58.17 -20.76 -33.46
CA ASP A 590 -58.32 -19.96 -34.67
C ASP A 590 -58.69 -18.50 -34.35
N ARG A 591 -59.51 -18.26 -33.29
CA ARG A 591 -59.82 -16.90 -32.80
C ARG A 591 -58.56 -16.16 -32.34
N LEU A 592 -57.71 -16.81 -31.55
CA LEU A 592 -56.48 -16.20 -31.05
C LEU A 592 -55.45 -16.00 -32.15
N LEU A 593 -55.33 -16.90 -33.12
CA LEU A 593 -54.47 -16.69 -34.29
C LEU A 593 -54.96 -15.53 -35.15
N CYS A 594 -56.28 -15.34 -35.29
CA CYS A 594 -56.82 -14.15 -35.96
C CYS A 594 -56.48 -12.87 -35.19
N LEU A 595 -56.59 -12.89 -33.86
CA LEU A 595 -56.22 -11.76 -33.00
C LEU A 595 -54.71 -11.47 -33.08
N GLN A 596 -53.86 -12.50 -33.09
CA GLN A 596 -52.41 -12.37 -33.28
C GLN A 596 -52.08 -11.72 -34.64
N ALA A 597 -52.76 -12.15 -35.71
CA ALA A 597 -52.58 -11.58 -37.05
C ALA A 597 -53.08 -10.13 -37.14
N ALA A 598 -54.14 -9.76 -36.41
CA ALA A 598 -54.61 -8.39 -36.32
C ALA A 598 -53.61 -7.49 -35.57
N LEU A 599 -53.07 -7.96 -34.44
CA LEU A 599 -52.10 -7.23 -33.61
C LEU A 599 -50.71 -7.08 -34.26
N ALA A 600 -50.37 -7.89 -35.26
CA ALA A 600 -49.06 -7.91 -35.91
C ALA A 600 -48.77 -6.70 -36.82
N GLY A 601 -49.78 -5.89 -37.13
CA GLY A 601 -49.64 -4.74 -38.03
C GLY A 601 -49.06 -5.16 -39.40
N PRO A 602 -47.94 -4.57 -39.87
CA PRO A 602 -47.39 -4.85 -41.19
C PRO A 602 -46.74 -6.24 -41.32
N ASP A 603 -46.44 -6.91 -40.21
CA ASP A 603 -45.79 -8.22 -40.19
C ASP A 603 -46.73 -9.32 -40.70
N ALA A 604 -46.35 -9.91 -41.84
CA ALA A 604 -47.11 -10.97 -42.49
C ALA A 604 -46.79 -12.37 -41.94
N THR A 605 -45.93 -12.53 -40.93
CA THR A 605 -45.61 -13.85 -40.35
C THR A 605 -46.85 -14.53 -39.74
N PRO A 606 -47.68 -13.90 -38.88
CA PRO A 606 -48.76 -14.62 -38.21
C PRO A 606 -49.92 -14.91 -39.17
N LEU A 607 -50.07 -14.07 -40.20
CA LEU A 607 -51.01 -14.31 -41.29
C LEU A 607 -50.64 -15.57 -42.09
N ARG A 608 -49.34 -15.82 -42.31
CA ARG A 608 -48.85 -17.04 -42.96
C ARG A 608 -49.03 -18.27 -42.08
N GLU A 609 -48.82 -18.15 -40.77
CA GLU A 609 -49.10 -19.24 -39.82
C GLU A 609 -50.58 -19.62 -39.83
N LEU A 610 -51.47 -18.64 -39.86
CA LEU A 610 -52.91 -18.86 -40.01
C LEU A 610 -53.24 -19.54 -41.36
N ALA A 611 -52.66 -19.04 -42.46
CA ALA A 611 -52.87 -19.60 -43.81
C ALA A 611 -52.46 -21.07 -43.90
N ALA A 612 -51.34 -21.46 -43.28
CA ALA A 612 -50.80 -22.82 -43.34
C ALA A 612 -51.72 -23.88 -42.74
N ARG A 613 -52.71 -23.48 -41.92
CA ARG A 613 -53.69 -24.37 -41.30
C ARG A 613 -54.85 -24.75 -42.21
N TYR A 614 -55.03 -24.03 -43.32
CA TYR A 614 -56.11 -24.26 -44.27
C TYR A 614 -55.54 -24.76 -45.60
N ASP A 615 -56.21 -25.76 -46.19
CA ASP A 615 -55.86 -26.22 -47.53
C ASP A 615 -56.31 -25.20 -48.58
N THR A 616 -55.40 -24.28 -48.92
CA THR A 616 -55.63 -23.25 -49.94
C THR A 616 -55.59 -23.78 -51.38
N THR A 617 -55.39 -25.10 -51.58
CA THR A 617 -55.52 -25.74 -52.89
C THR A 617 -56.95 -26.21 -53.16
N ALA A 618 -57.69 -26.55 -52.12
CA ALA A 618 -59.11 -26.89 -52.18
C ALA A 618 -60.01 -25.64 -52.07
N VAL A 619 -61.13 -25.65 -52.79
CA VAL A 619 -62.12 -24.55 -52.73
C VAL A 619 -62.71 -24.40 -51.33
N GLU A 620 -63.01 -25.51 -50.66
CA GLU A 620 -63.57 -25.53 -49.31
C GLU A 620 -62.60 -24.92 -48.28
N GLY A 621 -61.30 -25.24 -48.37
CA GLY A 621 -60.27 -24.65 -47.52
C GLY A 621 -60.04 -23.17 -47.80
N CYS A 622 -60.14 -22.73 -49.06
CA CYS A 622 -60.13 -21.31 -49.42
C CYS A 622 -61.31 -20.55 -48.77
N ILE A 623 -62.52 -21.11 -48.78
CA ILE A 623 -63.70 -20.49 -48.15
C ILE A 623 -63.48 -20.35 -46.64
N ALA A 624 -63.00 -21.40 -45.97
CA ALA A 624 -62.73 -21.39 -44.54
C ALA A 624 -61.66 -20.36 -44.15
N TYR A 625 -60.59 -20.24 -44.95
CA TYR A 625 -59.54 -19.26 -44.71
C TYR A 625 -60.03 -17.82 -44.96
N VAL A 626 -60.82 -17.58 -46.00
CA VAL A 626 -61.45 -16.28 -46.26
C VAL A 626 -62.36 -15.85 -45.10
N GLN A 627 -63.07 -16.78 -44.47
CA GLN A 627 -63.85 -16.47 -43.27
C GLN A 627 -62.97 -16.01 -42.11
N GLN A 628 -61.80 -16.63 -41.90
CA GLN A 628 -60.85 -16.17 -40.89
C GLN A 628 -60.21 -14.82 -41.24
N LEU A 629 -59.84 -14.59 -42.50
CA LEU A 629 -59.32 -13.30 -42.96
C LEU A 629 -60.30 -12.15 -42.70
N ASN A 630 -61.59 -12.37 -42.94
CA ASN A 630 -62.62 -11.38 -42.61
C ASN A 630 -62.73 -11.15 -41.09
N ARG A 631 -62.50 -12.18 -40.26
CA ARG A 631 -62.42 -12.01 -38.79
C ARG A 631 -61.18 -11.21 -38.37
N VAL A 632 -60.03 -11.43 -39.01
CA VAL A 632 -58.80 -10.63 -38.77
C VAL A 632 -59.08 -9.15 -39.04
N ILE A 633 -59.71 -8.84 -40.17
CA ILE A 633 -60.08 -7.46 -40.53
C ILE A 633 -61.03 -6.86 -39.49
N ALA A 634 -62.10 -7.58 -39.14
CA ALA A 634 -63.07 -7.12 -38.14
C ALA A 634 -62.43 -6.92 -36.75
N MET A 635 -61.51 -7.79 -36.35
CA MET A 635 -60.75 -7.63 -35.09
C MET A 635 -59.82 -6.41 -35.15
N GLY A 636 -59.15 -6.18 -36.28
CA GLY A 636 -58.34 -4.99 -36.51
C GLY A 636 -59.17 -3.70 -36.37
N GLU A 637 -60.37 -3.67 -36.95
CA GLU A 637 -61.31 -2.55 -36.84
C GLU A 637 -61.74 -2.29 -35.39
N VAL A 638 -62.08 -3.34 -34.63
CA VAL A 638 -62.43 -3.22 -33.20
C VAL A 638 -61.27 -2.69 -32.37
N LEU A 639 -60.03 -3.08 -32.72
CA LEU A 639 -58.81 -2.59 -32.08
C LEU A 639 -58.38 -1.19 -32.56
N GLY A 640 -59.09 -0.59 -33.53
CA GLY A 640 -58.74 0.71 -34.10
C GLY A 640 -57.49 0.69 -34.99
N LEU A 641 -57.08 -0.49 -35.47
CA LEU A 641 -55.92 -0.65 -36.35
C LEU A 641 -56.32 -0.42 -37.81
N PRO A 642 -55.51 0.35 -38.59
CA PRO A 642 -55.81 0.56 -39.99
C PRO A 642 -55.72 -0.77 -40.77
N PRO A 643 -56.54 -0.94 -41.82
CA PRO A 643 -56.50 -2.14 -42.65
C PRO A 643 -55.11 -2.31 -43.26
N GLN A 644 -54.51 -3.48 -43.06
CA GLN A 644 -53.16 -3.75 -43.55
C GLN A 644 -53.21 -4.23 -45.01
N PRO A 645 -52.30 -3.75 -45.88
CA PRO A 645 -52.23 -4.21 -47.27
C PRO A 645 -52.03 -5.73 -47.40
N SER A 646 -51.34 -6.37 -46.45
CA SER A 646 -51.14 -7.83 -46.41
C SER A 646 -52.44 -8.62 -46.31
N TRP A 647 -53.38 -8.16 -45.47
CA TRP A 647 -54.68 -8.82 -45.30
C TRP A 647 -55.52 -8.73 -46.58
N LEU A 648 -55.57 -7.54 -47.18
CA LEU A 648 -56.34 -7.25 -48.38
C LEU A 648 -55.77 -7.96 -49.62
N VAL A 649 -54.44 -8.10 -49.73
CA VAL A 649 -53.79 -8.85 -50.81
C VAL A 649 -54.15 -10.32 -50.76
N GLU A 650 -54.00 -10.98 -49.61
CA GLU A 650 -54.31 -12.39 -49.48
C GLU A 650 -55.81 -12.66 -49.70
N LEU A 651 -56.67 -11.84 -49.11
CA LEU A 651 -58.12 -11.94 -49.31
C LEU A 651 -58.52 -11.73 -50.77
N GLY A 652 -58.01 -10.67 -51.39
CA GLY A 652 -58.30 -10.33 -52.79
C GLY A 652 -57.78 -11.38 -53.77
N ARG A 653 -56.60 -11.94 -53.51
CA ARG A 653 -56.01 -13.03 -54.30
C ARG A 653 -56.89 -14.28 -54.26
N LEU A 654 -57.36 -14.70 -53.08
CA LEU A 654 -58.21 -15.88 -52.93
C LEU A 654 -59.58 -15.68 -53.57
N GLU A 655 -60.21 -14.52 -53.37
CA GLU A 655 -61.52 -14.22 -53.95
C GLU A 655 -61.47 -14.10 -55.48
N ALA A 656 -60.46 -13.41 -56.02
CA ALA A 656 -60.33 -13.23 -57.46
C ALA A 656 -59.86 -14.49 -58.20
N LEU A 657 -58.86 -15.20 -57.67
CA LEU A 657 -58.18 -16.28 -58.40
C LEU A 657 -58.68 -17.69 -58.05
N ARG A 658 -59.30 -17.89 -56.88
CA ARG A 658 -59.67 -19.24 -56.40
C ARG A 658 -61.17 -19.44 -56.18
N LEU A 659 -61.88 -18.41 -55.72
CA LEU A 659 -63.31 -18.50 -55.37
C LEU A 659 -64.28 -17.95 -56.44
N SER A 660 -63.77 -17.57 -57.61
CA SER A 660 -64.57 -17.02 -58.72
C SER A 660 -65.40 -15.79 -58.33
N ARG A 661 -64.89 -14.94 -57.43
CA ARG A 661 -65.47 -13.65 -57.02
C ARG A 661 -64.57 -12.48 -57.47
N PRO A 662 -64.39 -12.28 -58.79
CA PRO A 662 -63.39 -11.34 -59.31
C PRO A 662 -63.67 -9.89 -58.97
N ARG A 663 -64.94 -9.48 -58.84
CA ARG A 663 -65.31 -8.10 -58.52
C ARG A 663 -64.93 -7.71 -57.09
N GLU A 664 -65.23 -8.58 -56.13
CA GLU A 664 -64.91 -8.39 -54.71
C GLU A 664 -63.40 -8.44 -54.49
N GLY A 665 -62.72 -9.43 -55.11
CA GLY A 665 -61.27 -9.56 -55.00
C GLY A 665 -60.51 -8.39 -55.62
N LEU A 666 -60.92 -7.89 -56.79
CA LEU A 666 -60.30 -6.71 -57.40
C LEU A 666 -60.51 -5.43 -56.60
N ALA A 667 -61.67 -5.25 -55.95
CA ALA A 667 -61.91 -4.09 -55.11
C ALA A 667 -60.90 -4.04 -53.95
N LYS A 668 -60.69 -5.18 -53.27
CA LYS A 668 -59.72 -5.32 -52.17
C LYS A 668 -58.28 -5.15 -52.62
N LEU A 669 -57.91 -5.68 -53.80
CA LEU A 669 -56.57 -5.49 -54.36
C LEU A 669 -56.30 -4.03 -54.73
N ARG A 670 -57.29 -3.31 -55.27
CA ARG A 670 -57.18 -1.87 -55.57
C ARG A 670 -57.05 -1.04 -54.29
N GLU A 671 -57.81 -1.39 -53.26
CA GLU A 671 -57.68 -0.79 -51.92
C GLU A 671 -56.29 -1.03 -51.34
N ALA A 672 -55.76 -2.25 -51.44
CA ALA A 672 -54.40 -2.58 -50.99
C ALA A 672 -53.32 -1.76 -51.71
N VAL A 673 -53.47 -1.53 -53.02
CA VAL A 673 -52.56 -0.67 -53.81
C VAL A 673 -52.70 0.80 -53.42
N ALA A 674 -53.89 1.27 -53.06
CA ALA A 674 -54.07 2.65 -52.58
C ALA A 674 -53.40 2.89 -51.22
N LEU A 675 -53.38 1.86 -50.35
CA LEU A 675 -52.74 1.92 -49.04
C LEU A 675 -51.21 1.82 -49.10
N ASP A 676 -50.68 0.94 -49.96
CA ASP A 676 -49.25 0.80 -50.18
C ASP A 676 -48.94 0.52 -51.68
N PRO A 677 -48.71 1.57 -52.47
CA PRO A 677 -48.36 1.46 -53.89
C PRO A 677 -46.95 0.87 -54.14
N SER A 678 -46.11 0.80 -53.11
CA SER A 678 -44.71 0.34 -53.22
C SER A 678 -44.55 -1.16 -52.98
N ARG A 679 -45.62 -1.84 -52.57
CA ARG A 679 -45.59 -3.27 -52.26
C ARG A 679 -45.59 -4.11 -53.52
N VAL A 680 -44.55 -4.92 -53.71
CA VAL A 680 -44.43 -5.80 -54.88
C VAL A 680 -45.56 -6.84 -54.90
N GLU A 681 -45.90 -7.40 -53.75
CA GLU A 681 -46.92 -8.45 -53.66
C GLU A 681 -48.34 -7.97 -54.05
N THR A 682 -48.68 -6.70 -53.79
CA THR A 682 -49.98 -6.10 -54.19
C THR A 682 -50.06 -5.97 -55.71
N ALA A 683 -49.00 -5.43 -56.33
CA ALA A 683 -48.91 -5.29 -57.77
C ALA A 683 -48.94 -6.65 -58.47
N LEU A 684 -48.24 -7.64 -57.91
CA LEU A 684 -48.24 -8.99 -58.46
C LEU A 684 -49.66 -9.60 -58.46
N ALA A 685 -50.34 -9.55 -57.30
CA ALA A 685 -51.68 -10.12 -57.14
C ALA A 685 -52.75 -9.40 -57.98
N LEU A 686 -52.70 -8.06 -58.07
CA LEU A 686 -53.64 -7.27 -58.87
C LEU A 686 -53.51 -7.56 -60.37
N THR A 687 -52.27 -7.63 -60.89
CA THR A 687 -52.04 -7.94 -62.30
C THR A 687 -52.49 -9.37 -62.63
N ASP A 688 -52.22 -10.36 -61.78
CA ASP A 688 -52.74 -11.72 -61.99
C ASP A 688 -54.27 -11.75 -61.99
N ALA A 689 -54.93 -11.05 -61.06
CA ALA A 689 -56.39 -10.96 -61.02
C ALA A 689 -56.98 -10.30 -62.29
N LEU A 690 -56.40 -9.19 -62.76
CA LEU A 690 -56.82 -8.52 -63.99
C LEU A 690 -56.58 -9.38 -65.25
N ALA A 691 -55.46 -10.11 -65.29
CA ALA A 691 -55.12 -11.01 -66.39
C ALA A 691 -56.14 -12.16 -66.51
N THR A 692 -56.63 -12.72 -65.39
CA THR A 692 -57.69 -13.75 -65.43
C THR A 692 -59.02 -13.24 -66.00
N LEU A 693 -59.27 -11.94 -65.96
CA LEU A 693 -60.45 -11.29 -66.54
C LEU A 693 -60.24 -10.78 -67.97
N GLY A 694 -59.06 -11.00 -68.55
CA GLY A 694 -58.69 -10.51 -69.87
C GLY A 694 -58.41 -9.01 -69.95
N ALA A 695 -58.34 -8.31 -68.80
CA ALA A 695 -58.07 -6.87 -68.72
C ALA A 695 -56.56 -6.56 -68.80
N HIS A 696 -55.88 -7.11 -69.82
CA HIS A 696 -54.42 -7.05 -69.95
C HIS A 696 -53.86 -5.62 -70.05
N GLU A 697 -54.62 -4.67 -70.62
CA GLU A 697 -54.20 -3.27 -70.74
C GLU A 697 -54.18 -2.55 -69.38
N GLU A 698 -55.22 -2.76 -68.56
CA GLU A 698 -55.24 -2.27 -67.18
C GLU A 698 -54.15 -2.94 -66.34
N ALA A 699 -53.90 -4.24 -66.56
CA ALA A 699 -52.87 -5.00 -65.85
C ALA A 699 -51.45 -4.46 -66.13
N ALA A 700 -51.12 -4.19 -67.41
CA ALA A 700 -49.82 -3.65 -67.83
C ALA A 700 -49.61 -2.20 -67.38
N THR A 701 -50.66 -1.37 -67.44
CA THR A 701 -50.60 0.04 -66.99
C THR A 701 -50.46 0.15 -65.47
N GLY A 702 -51.22 -0.65 -64.70
CA GLY A 702 -51.12 -0.73 -63.24
C GLY A 702 -49.76 -1.26 -62.76
N LEU A 703 -49.21 -2.27 -63.42
CA LEU A 703 -47.88 -2.81 -63.09
C LEU A 703 -46.77 -1.78 -63.38
N ARG A 704 -46.89 -1.01 -64.47
CA ARG A 704 -45.96 0.09 -64.79
C ARG A 704 -46.04 1.22 -63.77
N ALA A 705 -47.25 1.59 -63.33
CA ALA A 705 -47.45 2.59 -62.30
C ALA A 705 -46.80 2.14 -60.97
N SER A 706 -47.00 0.88 -60.59
CA SER A 706 -46.42 0.29 -59.38
C SER A 706 -44.88 0.23 -59.45
N LEU A 707 -44.30 -0.09 -60.61
CA LEU A 707 -42.85 -0.02 -60.83
C LEU A 707 -42.28 1.38 -60.63
N GLY A 708 -43.06 2.44 -60.88
CA GLY A 708 -42.66 3.82 -60.65
C GLY A 708 -42.70 4.24 -59.18
N SER A 709 -43.45 3.52 -58.32
CA SER A 709 -43.59 3.80 -56.89
C SER A 709 -42.73 2.91 -55.99
N ILE A 710 -42.11 1.85 -56.52
CA ILE A 710 -41.21 0.97 -55.76
C ILE A 710 -39.82 1.60 -55.66
N ASP A 711 -39.26 1.69 -54.44
CA ASP A 711 -37.88 2.12 -54.22
C ASP A 711 -36.89 1.08 -54.78
N PRO A 712 -35.99 1.46 -55.72
CA PRO A 712 -35.00 0.55 -56.30
C PRO A 712 -34.10 -0.16 -55.28
N SER A 713 -33.83 0.45 -54.13
CA SER A 713 -32.96 -0.12 -53.09
C SER A 713 -33.58 -1.34 -52.37
N THR A 714 -34.90 -1.48 -52.43
CA THR A 714 -35.66 -2.56 -51.76
C THR A 714 -35.89 -3.80 -52.66
N LEU A 715 -35.52 -3.71 -53.94
CA LEU A 715 -35.77 -4.72 -54.95
C LEU A 715 -34.63 -5.75 -55.04
N THR A 716 -34.88 -6.95 -54.54
CA THR A 716 -34.03 -8.12 -54.81
C THR A 716 -34.14 -8.55 -56.28
N SER A 717 -33.07 -9.15 -56.83
CA SER A 717 -33.06 -9.70 -58.19
C SER A 717 -34.23 -10.66 -58.48
N GLU A 718 -34.66 -11.45 -57.50
CA GLU A 718 -35.83 -12.34 -57.62
C GLU A 718 -37.15 -11.58 -57.78
N LYS A 719 -37.37 -10.53 -56.99
CA LYS A 719 -38.58 -9.68 -57.08
C LYS A 719 -38.65 -8.95 -58.43
N VAL A 720 -37.52 -8.41 -58.90
CA VAL A 720 -37.44 -7.79 -60.23
C VAL A 720 -37.76 -8.81 -61.32
N ALA A 721 -37.23 -10.03 -61.21
CA ALA A 721 -37.54 -11.09 -62.16
C ALA A 721 -39.03 -11.44 -62.19
N LYS A 722 -39.70 -11.56 -61.03
CA LYS A 722 -41.15 -11.83 -60.99
C LYS A 722 -41.97 -10.71 -61.64
N LEU A 723 -41.64 -9.45 -61.35
CA LEU A 723 -42.31 -8.28 -61.95
C LEU A 723 -42.12 -8.23 -63.47
N MET A 724 -40.89 -8.43 -63.96
CA MET A 724 -40.57 -8.38 -65.39
C MET A 724 -41.15 -9.57 -66.16
N ALA A 725 -41.17 -10.76 -65.57
CA ALA A 725 -41.82 -11.93 -66.16
C ALA A 725 -43.32 -11.69 -66.37
N MET A 726 -43.98 -11.06 -65.39
CA MET A 726 -45.39 -10.76 -65.52
C MET A 726 -45.64 -9.60 -66.50
N MET A 727 -44.81 -8.55 -66.49
CA MET A 727 -44.87 -7.47 -67.49
C MET A 727 -44.70 -8.01 -68.92
N GLN A 728 -43.76 -8.92 -69.13
CA GLN A 728 -43.56 -9.59 -70.42
C GLN A 728 -44.82 -10.36 -70.85
N ARG A 729 -45.43 -11.12 -69.93
CA ARG A 729 -46.66 -11.89 -70.19
C ARG A 729 -47.80 -10.99 -70.66
N GLU A 730 -48.07 -9.91 -69.92
CA GLU A 730 -49.18 -8.99 -70.23
C GLU A 730 -48.94 -8.20 -71.53
N LEU A 731 -47.72 -7.71 -71.77
CA LEU A 731 -47.39 -6.99 -73.01
C LEU A 731 -47.42 -7.90 -74.25
N THR A 732 -47.10 -9.19 -74.08
CA THR A 732 -47.21 -10.18 -75.14
C THR A 732 -48.67 -10.47 -75.48
N ALA A 733 -49.54 -10.59 -74.47
CA ALA A 733 -50.98 -10.76 -74.65
C ALA A 733 -51.62 -9.56 -75.37
N LEU A 734 -51.10 -8.35 -75.17
CA LEU A 734 -51.52 -7.12 -75.86
C LEU A 734 -50.92 -6.93 -77.27
N GLY A 735 -50.04 -7.84 -77.71
CA GLY A 735 -49.35 -7.71 -79.00
C GLY A 735 -48.27 -6.63 -79.06
N ARG A 736 -47.87 -6.03 -77.93
CA ARG A 736 -46.84 -4.98 -77.84
C ARG A 736 -45.42 -5.56 -77.82
N ARG A 737 -45.06 -6.26 -78.90
CA ARG A 737 -43.79 -7.02 -79.03
C ARG A 737 -42.51 -6.24 -78.66
N PRO A 738 -42.32 -4.97 -79.04
CA PRO A 738 -41.08 -4.25 -78.71
C PRO A 738 -40.88 -4.06 -77.21
N GLN A 739 -41.96 -3.77 -76.47
CA GLN A 739 -41.92 -3.52 -75.02
C GLN A 739 -41.80 -4.83 -74.24
N ALA A 740 -42.42 -5.92 -74.73
CA ALA A 740 -42.26 -7.25 -74.16
C ALA A 740 -40.80 -7.75 -74.29
N LEU A 741 -40.12 -7.42 -75.40
CA LEU A 741 -38.71 -7.78 -75.63
C LEU A 741 -37.77 -7.10 -74.62
N VAL A 742 -38.04 -5.85 -74.25
CA VAL A 742 -37.26 -5.13 -73.21
C VAL A 742 -37.38 -5.81 -71.84
N ALA A 743 -38.60 -6.20 -71.44
CA ALA A 743 -38.80 -6.95 -70.20
C ALA A 743 -38.09 -8.32 -70.24
N GLU A 744 -38.10 -8.99 -71.40
CA GLU A 744 -37.38 -10.25 -71.63
C GLU A 744 -35.85 -10.10 -71.56
N GLU A 745 -35.29 -9.00 -72.06
CA GLU A 745 -33.87 -8.68 -71.97
C GLU A 745 -33.42 -8.43 -70.53
N ILE A 746 -34.24 -7.74 -69.73
CA ILE A 746 -33.98 -7.53 -68.29
C ILE A 746 -33.99 -8.88 -67.54
N LEU A 747 -34.91 -9.79 -67.86
CA LEU A 747 -34.92 -11.15 -67.29
C LEU A 747 -33.66 -11.93 -67.65
N ALA A 748 -33.23 -11.85 -68.92
CA ALA A 748 -32.02 -12.51 -69.40
C ALA A 748 -30.75 -11.96 -68.72
N PHE A 749 -30.69 -10.65 -68.48
CA PHE A 749 -29.62 -10.00 -67.71
C PHE A 749 -29.54 -10.53 -66.27
N LEU A 750 -30.70 -10.73 -65.63
CA LEU A 750 -30.79 -11.32 -64.29
C LEU A 750 -30.56 -12.85 -64.26
N GLY A 751 -30.34 -13.48 -65.42
CA GLY A 751 -30.08 -14.91 -65.55
C GLY A 751 -31.34 -15.79 -65.62
N TYR A 752 -32.53 -15.20 -65.78
CA TYR A 752 -33.80 -15.91 -65.90
C TYR A 752 -34.17 -16.08 -67.38
N GLY A 753 -34.30 -17.33 -67.84
CA GLY A 753 -34.66 -17.65 -69.24
C GLY A 753 -34.11 -19.00 -69.70
N SER A 754 -34.48 -19.46 -70.90
CA SER A 754 -33.95 -20.72 -71.44
C SER A 754 -32.47 -20.61 -71.80
N PRO A 755 -31.67 -21.71 -71.72
CA PRO A 755 -30.23 -21.69 -71.98
C PRO A 755 -29.87 -21.13 -73.37
N GLU A 756 -30.71 -21.40 -74.37
CA GLU A 756 -30.55 -20.91 -75.74
C GLU A 756 -30.77 -19.39 -75.84
N ARG A 757 -31.73 -18.84 -75.09
CA ARG A 757 -32.03 -17.40 -75.09
C ARG A 757 -31.01 -16.58 -74.31
N LEU A 758 -30.49 -17.13 -73.20
CA LEU A 758 -29.39 -16.51 -72.45
C LEU A 758 -28.11 -16.44 -73.29
N ARG A 759 -27.85 -17.46 -74.12
CA ARG A 759 -26.76 -17.44 -75.11
C ARG A 759 -26.98 -16.35 -76.17
N ALA A 760 -28.20 -16.25 -76.72
CA ALA A 760 -28.53 -15.23 -77.71
C ALA A 760 -28.40 -13.79 -77.16
N PHE A 761 -28.78 -13.55 -75.90
CA PHE A 761 -28.60 -12.27 -75.23
C PHE A 761 -27.11 -11.90 -75.08
N ARG A 762 -26.27 -12.84 -74.61
CA ARG A 762 -24.82 -12.64 -74.45
C ARG A 762 -24.08 -12.34 -75.76
N THR A 763 -24.65 -12.75 -76.89
CA THR A 763 -24.07 -12.51 -78.23
C THR A 763 -24.56 -11.21 -78.90
N ARG A 764 -25.49 -10.46 -78.27
CA ARG A 764 -25.95 -9.17 -78.81
C ARG A 764 -24.99 -8.05 -78.40
N PRO A 765 -24.56 -7.17 -79.32
CA PRO A 765 -23.86 -5.95 -78.96
C PRO A 765 -24.80 -5.01 -78.18
N LEU A 766 -24.32 -4.39 -77.10
CA LEU A 766 -25.02 -3.33 -76.37
C LEU A 766 -25.37 -2.21 -77.36
N ALA A 767 -26.67 -1.96 -77.59
CA ALA A 767 -27.11 -0.84 -78.40
C ALA A 767 -27.07 0.44 -77.56
N ASP A 768 -26.46 1.51 -78.10
CA ASP A 768 -26.19 2.81 -77.45
C ASP A 768 -27.44 3.67 -77.12
N SER A 769 -28.60 3.08 -76.80
CA SER A 769 -29.76 3.88 -76.35
C SER A 769 -30.76 3.12 -75.48
N ILE A 770 -30.54 3.18 -74.16
CA ILE A 770 -31.60 3.21 -73.12
C ILE A 770 -31.20 4.24 -72.07
#